data_AF-A0A8T2HS38-F1
#
_entry.id   AF-A0A8T2HS38-F1
#
_cell.length_a   1.000
_cell.length_b   1.000
_cell.length_c   1.000
_cell.angle_alpha   90.00
_cell.angle_beta   90.00
_cell.angle_gamma   90.00
#
_symmetry.space_group_name_H-M   'P 1'
#
loop_
_entity.id
_entity.type
_entity.pdbx_description
1 polymer ?
#
loop_
_entity_poly.entity_id
_entity_poly.type
_entity_poly.pdbx_seq_one_letter_code
_entity_poly.pdbx_strand_id
1 'polypeptide(L)'
;MLTRAPLLVALCLVASLGNVAAKTYKVYATGEAPATTPEHWGIAMSMGNEESNTIQMLNYLKPTYMRIFIQPLSGLRWRRFVANQYRSGAYGNQFGLDFSGVPVVDVEAYKSAVKGLRSGPGNGRFFDWLDKNPQVDWPRILQRLSTTDEGISGAYGNPDRYIRDLQSNGYDIMALWDARCNTMDLNTTDPNDPEYWKERWELYRINYFGGRWFAERNIVEIELYNEPDKNPGCMNGEKWVDDVRIRSRAMQDAFADHNRSAGKELVPHLIGPATTVYWRTTYAEPMFKYMNIPFPENVEDPNFTLFHAYSYHKYGSFTPRPCSKYGNGCRNERGSLMRVSYNKAKESLSKAGYGDMDIMLTEFNCFTAATSDNASHPFFAGKHVADLPSTGACLAAQISHLIKSPGGPNSLNIHRLTQSANNNFPSRTTKNGIMYGSVTERPFFLTGTTKLGEVYRLVRRKTGSLQQVWNFAAENTDIDRNTYFTMFAVADDYAYYIYVTNEEWNAHRVILNLDALPGVDPWGNIIATSVGMNREMESTYHGEVAWMQQLGATKVLNYVHPPSTFMMLTVPKVMTQQLAVTAAGDATVRSSGEIEGLADQLVVSTAEQLAVSILKFEYDQNTISEGIVSAVLKLHLREATNEEPQVVTVLGLPDDWHEESVSWSNLIFLKPAGARITKTNENFINWWSNPQPSIVGHITIPPASKVKYGTGRFLHLDVTDAVQKGITQFMLVRVFRYDASRVETASKLPADNVQGSYFFTSKDSTEVENHPKLLIDYKVNEYNSPPPPPEPSPPPPEYDSPPPPVPFPPPSNVVAAGSKSPSPPPGKTSPEPAKANGPKPKPSPKTPAPKPKSPKPRRRPPPKSKQTQNLATPVEQYEFQYEGMQ
;
A
#
# COMPACT_ATOMS: atom_id res chain seq x y z
N MET A 1 39.24 -25.60 -34.07
CA MET A 1 39.43 -24.24 -33.51
C MET A 1 38.89 -23.21 -34.50
N LEU A 2 38.73 -21.94 -34.12
CA LEU A 2 38.17 -20.83 -34.93
C LEU A 2 36.72 -21.04 -35.44
N THR A 3 35.71 -20.57 -34.69
CA THR A 3 34.35 -20.14 -35.17
C THR A 3 33.40 -19.61 -34.06
N ARG A 4 33.92 -19.03 -32.95
CA ARG A 4 33.08 -18.45 -31.86
C ARG A 4 33.47 -17.04 -31.40
N ALA A 5 34.19 -16.29 -32.24
CA ALA A 5 34.66 -14.93 -31.92
C ALA A 5 33.60 -13.80 -32.04
N PRO A 6 32.72 -13.75 -33.08
CA PRO A 6 31.91 -12.55 -33.32
C PRO A 6 30.90 -12.19 -32.21
N LEU A 7 30.35 -13.20 -31.52
CA LEU A 7 29.23 -12.99 -30.59
C LEU A 7 29.65 -12.32 -29.27
N LEU A 8 30.86 -12.62 -28.76
CA LEU A 8 31.39 -11.94 -27.56
C LEU A 8 31.69 -10.46 -27.85
N VAL A 9 32.25 -10.15 -29.02
CA VAL A 9 32.57 -8.77 -29.40
C VAL A 9 31.31 -7.92 -29.48
N ALA A 10 30.21 -8.46 -30.03
CA ALA A 10 28.91 -7.77 -30.04
C ALA A 10 28.37 -7.49 -28.62
N LEU A 11 28.43 -8.46 -27.71
CA LEU A 11 28.00 -8.28 -26.31
C LEU A 11 28.87 -7.26 -25.56
N CYS A 12 30.20 -7.28 -25.75
CA CYS A 12 31.09 -6.30 -25.14
C CYS A 12 30.93 -4.88 -25.73
N LEU A 13 30.58 -4.72 -27.02
CA LEU A 13 30.25 -3.41 -27.59
C LEU A 13 28.92 -2.86 -27.06
N VAL A 14 27.88 -3.68 -26.89
CA VAL A 14 26.62 -3.22 -26.27
C VAL A 14 26.84 -2.82 -24.81
N ALA A 15 27.68 -3.53 -24.07
CA ALA A 15 28.04 -3.16 -22.69
C ALA A 15 28.83 -1.84 -22.60
N SER A 16 29.74 -1.57 -23.54
CA SER A 16 30.58 -0.35 -23.53
C SER A 16 29.88 0.89 -24.12
N LEU A 17 28.96 0.72 -25.07
CA LEU A 17 28.08 1.79 -25.56
C LEU A 17 27.00 2.20 -24.53
N GLY A 18 26.84 1.45 -23.44
CA GLY A 18 25.95 1.78 -22.32
C GLY A 18 26.44 2.91 -21.40
N ASN A 19 27.71 3.33 -21.52
CA ASN A 19 28.29 4.42 -20.73
C ASN A 19 27.91 5.81 -21.27
N VAL A 20 26.60 6.06 -21.44
CA VAL A 20 26.07 7.43 -21.43
C VAL A 20 26.36 8.00 -20.04
N ALA A 21 27.19 9.04 -19.97
CA ALA A 21 27.64 9.61 -18.71
C ALA A 21 26.44 9.94 -17.81
N ALA A 22 26.34 9.29 -16.65
CA ALA A 22 25.18 9.38 -15.78
C ALA A 22 24.91 10.84 -15.41
N LYS A 23 23.75 11.37 -15.81
CA LYS A 23 23.37 12.76 -15.58
C LYS A 23 23.56 13.07 -14.10
N THR A 24 24.45 14.03 -13.83
CA THR A 24 24.75 14.45 -12.46
C THR A 24 23.79 15.55 -12.08
N TYR A 25 23.08 15.36 -10.97
CA TYR A 25 22.25 16.36 -10.33
C TYR A 25 22.98 16.84 -9.07
N LYS A 26 23.22 18.14 -8.98
CA LYS A 26 23.65 18.78 -7.75
C LYS A 26 22.43 19.39 -7.06
N VAL A 27 21.93 18.71 -6.04
CA VAL A 27 20.67 19.00 -5.36
C VAL A 27 20.97 19.65 -4.00
N TYR A 28 20.19 20.65 -3.62
CA TYR A 28 20.26 21.28 -2.30
C TYR A 28 18.86 21.47 -1.72
N ALA A 29 18.74 21.33 -0.40
CA ALA A 29 17.52 21.71 0.30
C ALA A 29 17.30 23.23 0.19
N THR A 30 16.05 23.66 0.00
CA THR A 30 15.72 25.09 -0.16
C THR A 30 15.59 25.84 1.17
N GLY A 31 15.58 25.14 2.30
CA GLY A 31 15.26 25.70 3.63
C GLY A 31 13.78 26.00 3.84
N GLU A 32 13.04 26.32 2.77
CA GLU A 32 11.61 26.61 2.79
C GLU A 32 10.74 25.35 2.85
N ALA A 33 9.58 25.49 3.51
CA ALA A 33 8.51 24.48 3.53
C ALA A 33 7.17 25.08 3.02
N PRO A 34 7.04 25.37 1.71
CA PRO A 34 5.91 26.13 1.14
C PRO A 34 4.66 25.28 0.84
N ALA A 35 4.63 24.03 1.29
CA ALA A 35 3.56 23.07 1.06
C ALA A 35 3.36 22.15 2.27
N THR A 36 2.20 21.53 2.32
CA THR A 36 1.83 20.50 3.30
C THR A 36 1.52 19.18 2.61
N THR A 37 1.62 18.07 3.35
CA THR A 37 1.06 16.79 2.92
C THR A 37 -0.47 16.86 2.89
N PRO A 38 -1.14 16.04 2.05
CA PRO A 38 -2.59 15.83 2.13
C PRO A 38 -3.04 15.52 3.55
N GLU A 39 -4.22 15.99 3.91
CA GLU A 39 -4.89 15.63 5.17
C GLU A 39 -5.30 14.16 5.16
N HIS A 40 -5.91 13.72 4.06
CA HIS A 40 -6.48 12.39 3.92
C HIS A 40 -5.73 11.53 2.91
N TRP A 41 -5.41 10.31 3.32
CA TRP A 41 -4.67 9.34 2.52
C TRP A 41 -5.42 8.01 2.47
N GLY A 42 -6.00 7.70 1.31
CA GLY A 42 -6.92 6.59 1.19
C GLY A 42 -6.53 5.55 0.16
N ILE A 43 -7.20 4.40 0.25
CA ILE A 43 -7.12 3.32 -0.72
C ILE A 43 -8.54 2.92 -1.13
N ALA A 44 -8.77 2.75 -2.43
CA ALA A 44 -10.08 2.32 -2.93
C ALA A 44 -10.27 0.81 -2.79
N MET A 45 -11.41 0.40 -2.24
CA MET A 45 -11.79 -0.99 -2.05
C MET A 45 -13.24 -1.23 -2.50
N SER A 46 -13.44 -2.33 -3.23
CA SER A 46 -14.78 -2.85 -3.52
C SER A 46 -15.21 -3.75 -2.36
N MET A 47 -16.39 -3.50 -1.76
CA MET A 47 -16.84 -4.25 -0.59
C MET A 47 -16.79 -5.77 -0.80
N GLY A 48 -16.39 -6.52 0.22
CA GLY A 48 -16.31 -7.98 0.19
C GLY A 48 -16.31 -8.58 1.60
N ASN A 49 -16.58 -9.89 1.72
CA ASN A 49 -16.35 -10.61 2.98
C ASN A 49 -14.84 -10.85 3.13
N GLU A 50 -14.16 -9.86 3.67
CA GLU A 50 -12.77 -9.97 4.11
C GLU A 50 -12.74 -10.49 5.55
N GLU A 51 -13.12 -11.76 5.70
CA GLU A 51 -12.79 -12.60 6.86
C GLU A 51 -11.28 -12.97 6.80
N SER A 52 -10.44 -11.96 6.56
CA SER A 52 -9.03 -12.10 6.26
C SER A 52 -8.20 -10.98 6.89
N ASN A 53 -6.89 -11.09 6.70
CA ASN A 53 -5.84 -10.21 7.19
C ASN A 53 -5.85 -8.78 6.62
N THR A 54 -6.97 -8.27 6.08
CA THR A 54 -7.03 -6.89 5.58
C THR A 54 -6.61 -5.89 6.63
N ILE A 55 -7.16 -5.94 7.86
CA ILE A 55 -6.82 -4.97 8.91
C ILE A 55 -5.31 -4.91 9.17
N GLN A 56 -4.59 -6.04 9.17
CA GLN A 56 -3.13 -6.06 9.32
C GLN A 56 -2.40 -5.46 8.11
N MET A 57 -2.89 -5.73 6.90
CA MET A 57 -2.34 -5.13 5.68
C MET A 57 -2.59 -3.62 5.64
N LEU A 58 -3.73 -3.14 6.14
CA LEU A 58 -3.99 -1.71 6.31
C LEU A 58 -3.09 -1.11 7.40
N ASN A 59 -2.94 -1.78 8.55
CA ASN A 59 -2.05 -1.33 9.63
C ASN A 59 -0.57 -1.24 9.16
N TYR A 60 -0.17 -2.06 8.19
CA TYR A 60 1.14 -2.01 7.52
C TYR A 60 1.25 -0.90 6.46
N LEU A 61 0.21 -0.68 5.65
CA LEU A 61 0.15 0.37 4.62
C LEU A 61 -0.15 1.78 5.17
N LYS A 62 -0.70 1.87 6.38
CA LYS A 62 -1.13 3.09 7.10
C LYS A 62 -2.01 4.07 6.29
N PRO A 63 -3.11 3.71 5.62
CA PRO A 63 -4.08 4.72 5.16
C PRO A 63 -4.68 5.48 6.36
N THR A 64 -5.22 6.67 6.14
CA THR A 64 -6.16 7.30 7.09
C THR A 64 -7.59 6.86 6.82
N TYR A 65 -7.97 6.61 5.55
CA TYR A 65 -9.38 6.35 5.20
C TYR A 65 -9.68 5.30 4.11
N MET A 66 -10.80 4.61 4.34
CA MET A 66 -11.58 3.73 3.46
C MET A 66 -12.33 4.42 2.32
N ARG A 67 -11.88 4.41 1.05
CA ARG A 67 -12.83 4.66 -0.07
C ARG A 67 -13.56 3.37 -0.41
N ILE A 68 -14.83 3.30 -0.06
CA ILE A 68 -15.65 2.09 -0.15
C ILE A 68 -16.74 2.24 -1.22
N PHE A 69 -16.81 1.31 -2.17
CA PHE A 69 -17.88 1.25 -3.18
C PHE A 69 -19.20 0.75 -2.55
N ILE A 70 -20.13 1.66 -2.26
CA ILE A 70 -21.44 1.36 -1.67
C ILE A 70 -22.53 1.54 -2.76
N GLN A 71 -22.81 0.45 -3.47
CA GLN A 71 -23.79 0.42 -4.57
C GLN A 71 -25.13 -0.20 -4.09
N PRO A 72 -26.23 0.57 -3.97
CA PRO A 72 -27.47 0.12 -3.33
C PRO A 72 -28.09 -1.14 -3.96
N LEU A 73 -27.98 -1.31 -5.28
CA LEU A 73 -28.57 -2.44 -6.02
C LEU A 73 -27.54 -3.48 -6.51
N SER A 74 -26.28 -3.43 -6.07
CA SER A 74 -25.22 -4.31 -6.59
C SER A 74 -25.39 -5.81 -6.27
N GLY A 75 -26.02 -6.14 -5.14
CA GLY A 75 -26.37 -7.52 -4.77
C GLY A 75 -27.43 -8.15 -5.68
N LEU A 76 -28.13 -7.35 -6.49
CA LEU A 76 -29.09 -7.84 -7.48
C LEU A 76 -28.35 -8.05 -8.81
N ARG A 77 -28.01 -9.31 -9.11
CA ARG A 77 -27.10 -9.75 -10.20
C ARG A 77 -27.42 -9.30 -11.65
N TRP A 78 -28.47 -8.52 -11.87
CA TRP A 78 -28.95 -8.11 -13.19
C TRP A 78 -29.34 -6.63 -13.22
N ARG A 79 -28.35 -5.71 -13.28
CA ARG A 79 -28.57 -4.25 -13.17
C ARG A 79 -29.75 -3.73 -14.02
N ARG A 80 -29.75 -3.98 -15.34
CA ARG A 80 -30.86 -3.63 -16.26
C ARG A 80 -32.20 -4.31 -15.94
N PHE A 81 -32.20 -5.48 -15.32
CA PHE A 81 -33.43 -6.21 -15.00
C PHE A 81 -34.11 -5.64 -13.75
N VAL A 82 -33.38 -5.03 -12.82
CA VAL A 82 -33.96 -4.44 -11.60
C VAL A 82 -34.71 -3.16 -11.92
N ALA A 83 -34.08 -2.19 -12.60
CA ALA A 83 -34.74 -0.94 -12.97
C ALA A 83 -36.02 -1.21 -13.80
N ASN A 84 -35.94 -2.17 -14.74
CA ASN A 84 -37.09 -2.58 -15.54
C ASN A 84 -38.14 -3.37 -14.70
N GLN A 85 -37.75 -4.20 -13.73
CA GLN A 85 -38.70 -4.83 -12.79
C GLN A 85 -39.35 -3.80 -11.84
N TYR A 86 -38.68 -2.68 -11.59
CA TYR A 86 -39.19 -1.59 -10.73
C TYR A 86 -40.15 -0.66 -11.48
N ARG A 87 -39.98 -0.47 -12.80
CA ARG A 87 -40.95 0.25 -13.66
C ARG A 87 -42.05 -0.63 -14.27
N SER A 88 -41.75 -1.89 -14.61
CA SER A 88 -42.63 -2.76 -15.41
C SER A 88 -42.71 -4.22 -14.91
N GLY A 89 -42.39 -4.45 -13.63
CA GLY A 89 -42.46 -5.77 -12.99
C GLY A 89 -43.23 -5.72 -11.67
N ALA A 90 -42.86 -6.58 -10.72
CA ALA A 90 -43.62 -6.78 -9.47
C ALA A 90 -43.78 -5.53 -8.59
N TYR A 91 -42.97 -4.49 -8.82
CA TYR A 91 -43.00 -3.23 -8.06
C TYR A 91 -43.45 -2.03 -8.92
N GLY A 92 -43.79 -2.23 -10.19
CA GLY A 92 -44.23 -1.15 -11.11
C GLY A 92 -45.42 -0.34 -10.59
N ASN A 93 -46.30 -0.99 -9.83
CA ASN A 93 -47.48 -0.37 -9.20
C ASN A 93 -47.13 0.57 -8.03
N GLN A 94 -45.86 0.66 -7.62
CA GLN A 94 -45.36 1.54 -6.55
C GLN A 94 -44.39 2.61 -7.09
N PHE A 95 -44.04 2.57 -8.38
CA PHE A 95 -43.11 3.50 -9.01
C PHE A 95 -43.74 4.89 -9.12
N GLY A 96 -43.08 5.89 -8.55
CA GLY A 96 -43.55 7.26 -8.61
C GLY A 96 -44.74 7.54 -7.68
N LEU A 97 -45.01 6.67 -6.70
CA LEU A 97 -46.02 6.92 -5.66
C LEU A 97 -45.37 7.40 -4.36
N ASP A 98 -46.06 8.28 -3.64
CA ASP A 98 -45.69 8.68 -2.29
C ASP A 98 -46.07 7.61 -1.23
N PHE A 99 -45.83 7.91 0.05
CA PHE A 99 -46.10 6.98 1.16
C PHE A 99 -47.60 6.79 1.47
N SER A 100 -48.48 7.57 0.85
CA SER A 100 -49.95 7.39 0.90
C SER A 100 -50.50 6.66 -0.34
N GLY A 101 -49.65 6.38 -1.34
CA GLY A 101 -50.04 5.79 -2.62
C GLY A 101 -50.48 6.82 -3.66
N VAL A 102 -50.25 8.12 -3.43
CA VAL A 102 -50.60 9.20 -4.37
C VAL A 102 -49.51 9.35 -5.43
N PRO A 103 -49.86 9.44 -6.74
CA PRO A 103 -48.89 9.67 -7.80
C PRO A 103 -48.16 11.02 -7.70
N VAL A 104 -46.84 10.98 -7.78
CA VAL A 104 -45.98 12.16 -7.81
C VAL A 104 -45.78 12.61 -9.26
N VAL A 105 -46.73 13.42 -9.74
CA VAL A 105 -46.86 13.78 -11.17
C VAL A 105 -46.56 15.25 -11.49
N ASP A 106 -46.36 16.08 -10.47
CA ASP A 106 -46.03 17.50 -10.59
C ASP A 106 -45.11 17.98 -9.44
N VAL A 107 -44.70 19.25 -9.50
CA VAL A 107 -43.76 19.86 -8.54
C VAL A 107 -44.31 19.97 -7.11
N GLU A 108 -45.62 20.16 -6.93
CA GLU A 108 -46.24 20.26 -5.60
C GLU A 108 -46.52 18.88 -5.02
N ALA A 109 -46.89 17.90 -5.86
CA ALA A 109 -46.91 16.48 -5.48
C ALA A 109 -45.51 16.01 -5.04
N TYR A 110 -44.44 16.42 -5.73
CA TYR A 110 -43.05 16.12 -5.33
C TYR A 110 -42.70 16.75 -3.98
N LYS A 111 -42.98 18.05 -3.78
CA LYS A 111 -42.77 18.72 -2.49
C LYS A 111 -43.56 18.05 -1.36
N SER A 112 -44.80 17.65 -1.62
CA SER A 112 -45.66 16.92 -0.68
C SER A 112 -45.05 15.56 -0.29
N ALA A 113 -44.62 14.77 -1.28
CA ALA A 113 -44.00 13.47 -1.05
C ALA A 113 -42.67 13.57 -0.27
N VAL A 114 -41.82 14.54 -0.61
CA VAL A 114 -40.59 14.87 0.14
C VAL A 114 -40.92 15.23 1.59
N LYS A 115 -41.87 16.15 1.81
CA LYS A 115 -42.31 16.54 3.16
C LYS A 115 -42.88 15.36 3.95
N GLY A 116 -43.64 14.47 3.30
CA GLY A 116 -44.18 13.25 3.87
C GLY A 116 -43.09 12.32 4.39
N LEU A 117 -42.11 11.97 3.54
CA LEU A 117 -40.95 11.14 3.91
C LEU A 117 -40.13 11.74 5.06
N ARG A 118 -39.88 13.05 5.03
CA ARG A 118 -39.19 13.79 6.09
C ARG A 118 -39.97 13.92 7.39
N SER A 119 -41.29 13.74 7.35
CA SER A 119 -42.18 13.63 8.51
C SER A 119 -42.30 12.20 9.08
N GLY A 120 -41.48 11.25 8.58
CA GLY A 120 -41.27 9.96 9.22
C GLY A 120 -40.89 10.08 10.71
N PRO A 121 -41.11 9.04 11.52
CA PRO A 121 -41.23 9.19 12.97
C PRO A 121 -39.93 9.67 13.61
N GLY A 122 -39.99 10.83 14.26
CA GLY A 122 -38.85 11.51 14.89
C GLY A 122 -38.18 10.76 16.06
N ASN A 123 -38.65 9.57 16.42
CA ASN A 123 -38.22 8.83 17.61
C ASN A 123 -37.13 7.78 17.29
N GLY A 124 -36.12 8.16 16.52
CA GLY A 124 -34.87 7.39 16.30
C GLY A 124 -34.97 6.05 15.56
N ARG A 125 -36.17 5.58 15.21
CA ARG A 125 -36.44 4.23 14.66
C ARG A 125 -36.90 4.27 13.20
N PHE A 126 -36.09 4.89 12.34
CA PHE A 126 -36.41 5.08 10.92
C PHE A 126 -36.56 3.74 10.18
N PHE A 127 -35.68 2.77 10.44
CA PHE A 127 -35.76 1.44 9.84
C PHE A 127 -36.92 0.60 10.39
N ASP A 128 -37.19 0.57 11.70
CA ASP A 128 -38.38 -0.09 12.26
C ASP A 128 -39.71 0.48 11.73
N TRP A 129 -39.69 1.72 11.20
CA TRP A 129 -40.85 2.35 10.57
C TRP A 129 -41.00 1.90 9.12
N LEU A 130 -39.91 1.83 8.34
CA LEU A 130 -39.95 1.25 7.00
C LEU A 130 -40.42 -0.21 7.07
N ASP A 131 -39.95 -1.01 8.04
CA ASP A 131 -40.40 -2.39 8.30
C ASP A 131 -41.93 -2.49 8.50
N LYS A 132 -42.55 -1.44 9.04
CA LYS A 132 -44.00 -1.37 9.35
C LYS A 132 -44.83 -0.73 8.24
N ASN A 133 -44.20 -0.22 7.18
CA ASN A 133 -44.86 0.43 6.04
C ASN A 133 -44.51 -0.31 4.72
N PRO A 134 -45.02 -1.54 4.53
CA PRO A 134 -44.58 -2.47 3.47
C PRO A 134 -45.01 -2.09 2.03
N GLN A 135 -45.45 -0.85 1.79
CA GLN A 135 -45.64 -0.32 0.42
C GLN A 135 -44.31 -0.01 -0.30
N VAL A 136 -43.19 -0.35 0.34
CA VAL A 136 -41.84 0.11 0.04
C VAL A 136 -40.91 -1.04 0.44
N ASP A 137 -40.47 -1.93 -0.47
CA ASP A 137 -39.58 -3.10 -0.16
C ASP A 137 -38.10 -2.67 0.11
N TRP A 138 -37.89 -1.41 0.45
CA TRP A 138 -36.58 -0.85 0.79
C TRP A 138 -36.01 -1.33 2.14
N PRO A 139 -36.81 -1.69 3.17
CA PRO A 139 -36.35 -2.56 4.26
C PRO A 139 -35.53 -3.72 3.72
N ARG A 140 -36.04 -4.47 2.75
CA ARG A 140 -35.38 -5.67 2.23
C ARG A 140 -34.16 -5.38 1.35
N ILE A 141 -34.06 -4.19 0.76
CA ILE A 141 -32.87 -3.73 0.03
C ILE A 141 -31.77 -3.31 1.03
N LEU A 142 -32.13 -2.57 2.07
CA LEU A 142 -31.21 -2.07 3.10
C LEU A 142 -30.84 -3.16 4.14
N GLN A 143 -31.74 -4.13 4.36
CA GLN A 143 -31.52 -5.38 5.08
C GLN A 143 -30.56 -6.29 4.30
N ARG A 144 -30.59 -6.31 2.96
CA ARG A 144 -29.53 -6.95 2.15
C ARG A 144 -28.19 -6.20 2.20
N LEU A 145 -28.14 -5.02 2.82
CA LEU A 145 -26.93 -4.29 3.20
C LEU A 145 -26.63 -4.42 4.71
N SER A 146 -27.31 -5.30 5.46
CA SER A 146 -27.05 -5.51 6.90
C SER A 146 -27.23 -6.95 7.43
N THR A 147 -27.84 -7.88 6.69
CA THR A 147 -28.01 -9.29 7.10
C THR A 147 -26.97 -10.23 6.52
N THR A 148 -26.83 -11.37 7.19
CA THR A 148 -25.86 -12.43 6.91
C THR A 148 -26.42 -13.55 6.03
N ASP A 149 -27.64 -13.43 5.50
CA ASP A 149 -28.38 -14.55 4.93
C ASP A 149 -27.70 -15.15 3.68
N GLU A 150 -27.34 -16.43 3.81
CA GLU A 150 -26.48 -17.19 2.89
C GLU A 150 -27.06 -17.35 1.46
N GLY A 151 -28.33 -16.99 1.26
CA GLY A 151 -29.08 -17.20 0.02
C GLY A 151 -28.62 -16.39 -1.20
N ILE A 152 -27.96 -15.23 -1.02
CA ILE A 152 -27.59 -14.34 -2.17
C ILE A 152 -26.15 -14.56 -2.66
N SER A 153 -25.78 -15.82 -2.90
CA SER A 153 -24.75 -16.20 -3.88
C SER A 153 -23.34 -15.56 -3.73
N GLY A 154 -22.87 -15.36 -2.50
CA GLY A 154 -21.45 -15.44 -2.15
C GLY A 154 -20.48 -14.45 -2.82
N ALA A 155 -20.87 -13.19 -3.02
CA ALA A 155 -19.97 -12.14 -3.55
C ALA A 155 -19.64 -11.05 -2.52
N TYR A 156 -20.64 -10.29 -2.08
CA TYR A 156 -20.50 -9.16 -1.16
C TYR A 156 -20.65 -9.59 0.31
N GLY A 157 -20.01 -8.84 1.21
CA GLY A 157 -20.07 -9.12 2.66
C GLY A 157 -21.21 -8.41 3.37
N ASN A 158 -21.24 -8.50 4.70
CA ASN A 158 -22.06 -7.60 5.51
C ASN A 158 -21.29 -6.26 5.65
N PRO A 159 -21.69 -5.19 4.93
CA PRO A 159 -20.91 -3.96 4.88
C PRO A 159 -21.00 -3.18 6.19
N ASP A 160 -22.11 -3.30 6.92
CA ASP A 160 -22.31 -2.68 8.23
C ASP A 160 -21.35 -3.24 9.29
N ARG A 161 -21.08 -4.55 9.27
CA ARG A 161 -20.02 -5.14 10.09
C ARG A 161 -18.65 -4.62 9.63
N TYR A 162 -18.34 -4.72 8.35
CA TYR A 162 -17.01 -4.37 7.81
C TYR A 162 -16.63 -2.90 8.06
N ILE A 163 -17.59 -1.99 7.95
CA ILE A 163 -17.42 -0.56 8.28
C ILE A 163 -17.14 -0.36 9.77
N ARG A 164 -17.85 -1.06 10.66
CA ARG A 164 -17.58 -1.01 12.11
C ARG A 164 -16.23 -1.63 12.46
N ASP A 165 -15.84 -2.72 11.79
CA ASP A 165 -14.54 -3.36 11.94
C ASP A 165 -13.41 -2.40 11.46
N LEU A 166 -13.62 -1.61 10.41
CA LEU A 166 -12.69 -0.55 9.97
C LEU A 166 -12.64 0.66 10.93
N GLN A 167 -13.80 1.25 11.28
CA GLN A 167 -13.89 2.41 12.16
C GLN A 167 -13.31 2.11 13.56
N SER A 168 -13.51 0.90 14.10
CA SER A 168 -12.92 0.48 15.37
C SER A 168 -11.41 0.26 15.33
N ASN A 169 -10.80 0.19 14.14
CA ASN A 169 -9.35 0.22 13.94
C ASN A 169 -8.83 1.62 13.58
N GLY A 170 -9.67 2.67 13.68
CA GLY A 170 -9.27 4.06 13.46
C GLY A 170 -9.23 4.50 11.99
N TYR A 171 -9.95 3.80 11.10
CA TYR A 171 -10.08 4.19 9.70
C TYR A 171 -11.37 4.97 9.43
N ASP A 172 -11.24 6.20 8.93
CA ASP A 172 -12.37 6.97 8.42
C ASP A 172 -12.95 6.33 7.15
N ILE A 173 -14.20 6.63 6.80
CA ILE A 173 -14.88 6.03 5.65
C ILE A 173 -15.37 7.12 4.69
N MET A 174 -14.88 7.09 3.45
CA MET A 174 -15.44 7.80 2.31
C MET A 174 -16.31 6.85 1.47
N ALA A 175 -17.62 7.01 1.57
CA ALA A 175 -18.58 6.18 0.87
C ALA A 175 -18.80 6.68 -0.56
N LEU A 176 -18.39 5.89 -1.56
CA LEU A 176 -18.83 6.10 -2.93
C LEU A 176 -20.24 5.54 -3.10
N TRP A 177 -21.23 6.42 -3.28
CA TRP A 177 -22.63 6.06 -3.53
C TRP A 177 -22.95 6.00 -5.03
N ASP A 178 -22.63 4.85 -5.62
CA ASP A 178 -22.55 4.65 -7.08
C ASP A 178 -23.84 4.09 -7.70
N ALA A 179 -24.94 4.82 -7.56
CA ALA A 179 -26.23 4.52 -8.21
C ALA A 179 -26.28 5.04 -9.67
N ARG A 180 -25.55 4.38 -10.59
CA ARG A 180 -25.43 4.70 -12.03
C ARG A 180 -26.75 4.65 -12.80
N CYS A 181 -26.80 5.13 -14.06
CA CYS A 181 -28.00 5.11 -14.94
C CYS A 181 -28.75 3.76 -15.01
N ASN A 182 -28.03 2.63 -14.92
CA ASN A 182 -28.65 1.31 -14.97
C ASN A 182 -29.27 0.84 -13.64
N THR A 183 -29.17 1.68 -12.60
CA THR A 183 -29.90 1.63 -11.33
C THR A 183 -31.24 2.37 -11.50
N MET A 184 -31.17 3.56 -12.09
CA MET A 184 -32.30 4.42 -12.44
C MET A 184 -31.88 5.33 -13.61
N ASP A 185 -32.66 5.31 -14.70
CA ASP A 185 -32.54 6.28 -15.79
C ASP A 185 -33.48 7.47 -15.56
N LEU A 186 -33.17 8.61 -16.18
CA LEU A 186 -34.02 9.80 -16.23
C LEU A 186 -34.41 9.98 -17.70
N ASN A 187 -35.48 9.32 -18.16
CA ASN A 187 -35.81 9.21 -19.58
C ASN A 187 -36.35 10.52 -20.15
N THR A 188 -37.11 11.28 -19.36
CA THR A 188 -37.74 12.53 -19.78
C THR A 188 -37.06 13.74 -19.14
N THR A 189 -37.10 14.88 -19.83
CA THR A 189 -36.60 16.19 -19.35
C THR A 189 -37.68 17.27 -19.41
N ASP A 190 -38.91 16.94 -19.83
CA ASP A 190 -40.03 17.86 -19.84
C ASP A 190 -40.71 17.87 -18.46
N PRO A 191 -40.69 18.98 -17.68
CA PRO A 191 -41.34 19.05 -16.38
C PRO A 191 -42.87 19.04 -16.46
N ASN A 192 -43.47 19.06 -17.66
CA ASN A 192 -44.91 18.88 -17.88
C ASN A 192 -45.30 17.40 -18.06
N ASP A 193 -44.32 16.49 -18.24
CA ASP A 193 -44.54 15.04 -18.33
C ASP A 193 -44.70 14.45 -16.92
N PRO A 194 -45.83 13.78 -16.58
CA PRO A 194 -46.00 13.10 -15.30
C PRO A 194 -44.90 12.09 -14.96
N GLU A 195 -44.20 11.50 -15.94
CA GLU A 195 -43.07 10.60 -15.67
C GLU A 195 -41.83 11.34 -15.14
N TYR A 196 -41.65 12.63 -15.45
CA TYR A 196 -40.53 13.45 -14.95
C TYR A 196 -40.51 13.47 -13.43
N TRP A 197 -41.64 13.83 -12.81
CA TRP A 197 -41.74 13.97 -11.36
C TRP A 197 -41.65 12.64 -10.63
N LYS A 198 -42.16 11.56 -11.23
CA LYS A 198 -41.97 10.18 -10.73
C LYS A 198 -40.49 9.78 -10.74
N GLU A 199 -39.78 10.05 -11.83
CA GLU A 199 -38.36 9.75 -11.96
C GLU A 199 -37.51 10.48 -10.93
N ARG A 200 -37.77 11.79 -10.73
CA ARG A 200 -37.04 12.61 -9.75
C ARG A 200 -37.40 12.24 -8.31
N TRP A 201 -38.66 11.89 -8.03
CA TRP A 201 -39.11 11.43 -6.71
C TRP A 201 -38.42 10.12 -6.28
N GLU A 202 -38.39 9.13 -7.17
CA GLU A 202 -37.71 7.86 -6.90
C GLU A 202 -36.21 8.06 -6.70
N LEU A 203 -35.57 8.88 -7.52
CA LEU A 203 -34.16 9.23 -7.32
C LEU A 203 -33.94 9.91 -5.95
N TYR A 204 -34.79 10.88 -5.56
CA TYR A 204 -34.73 11.49 -4.23
C TYR A 204 -34.85 10.42 -3.13
N ARG A 205 -35.88 9.57 -3.20
CA ARG A 205 -36.21 8.53 -2.22
C ARG A 205 -35.04 7.55 -2.01
N ILE A 206 -34.42 7.10 -3.09
CA ILE A 206 -33.24 6.20 -3.06
C ILE A 206 -32.07 6.86 -2.31
N ASN A 207 -31.77 8.12 -2.62
CA ASN A 207 -30.63 8.83 -2.04
C ASN A 207 -30.88 9.24 -0.58
N TYR A 208 -32.11 9.59 -0.22
CA TYR A 208 -32.50 9.87 1.17
C TYR A 208 -32.32 8.63 2.07
N PHE A 209 -32.70 7.44 1.59
CA PHE A 209 -32.43 6.19 2.30
C PHE A 209 -30.93 5.89 2.43
N GLY A 210 -30.13 6.19 1.39
CA GLY A 210 -28.66 6.12 1.46
C GLY A 210 -28.10 7.05 2.54
N GLY A 211 -28.51 8.32 2.54
CA GLY A 211 -28.10 9.31 3.54
C GLY A 211 -28.46 8.92 4.97
N ARG A 212 -29.67 8.37 5.20
CA ARG A 212 -30.06 7.83 6.52
C ARG A 212 -29.16 6.68 6.96
N TRP A 213 -28.80 5.78 6.03
CA TRP A 213 -27.90 4.66 6.29
C TRP A 213 -26.46 5.12 6.59
N PHE A 214 -25.97 6.18 5.93
CA PHE A 214 -24.66 6.78 6.22
C PHE A 214 -24.62 7.53 7.56
N ALA A 215 -25.62 8.38 7.82
CA ALA A 215 -25.70 9.17 9.06
C ALA A 215 -25.76 8.28 10.30
N GLU A 216 -26.55 7.19 10.28
CA GLU A 216 -26.63 6.22 11.36
C GLU A 216 -25.32 5.42 11.60
N ARG A 217 -24.32 5.59 10.73
CA ARG A 217 -22.96 5.02 10.86
C ARG A 217 -21.88 6.09 11.05
N ASN A 218 -22.27 7.36 11.22
CA ASN A 218 -21.39 8.53 11.28
C ASN A 218 -20.44 8.64 10.07
N ILE A 219 -20.86 8.15 8.89
CA ILE A 219 -20.09 8.26 7.64
C ILE A 219 -20.42 9.62 7.03
N VAL A 220 -19.54 10.61 7.16
CA VAL A 220 -19.78 11.97 6.63
C VAL A 220 -19.27 12.17 5.21
N GLU A 221 -18.13 11.58 4.86
CA GLU A 221 -17.51 11.66 3.53
C GLU A 221 -18.29 10.82 2.51
N ILE A 222 -18.97 11.45 1.55
CA ILE A 222 -19.83 10.77 0.58
C ILE A 222 -19.55 11.26 -0.85
N GLU A 223 -18.97 10.40 -1.68
CA GLU A 223 -18.80 10.66 -3.12
C GLU A 223 -20.06 10.24 -3.90
N LEU A 224 -20.64 11.19 -4.64
CA LEU A 224 -21.89 10.99 -5.37
C LEU A 224 -21.61 10.66 -6.84
N TYR A 225 -21.90 9.42 -7.23
CA TYR A 225 -21.62 8.85 -8.56
C TYR A 225 -20.11 8.63 -8.82
N ASN A 226 -19.78 7.63 -9.65
CA ASN A 226 -18.41 7.38 -10.12
C ASN A 226 -18.32 7.52 -11.63
N GLU A 227 -17.54 8.48 -12.13
CA GLU A 227 -17.20 8.67 -13.55
C GLU A 227 -18.45 8.81 -14.45
N PRO A 228 -19.30 9.83 -14.24
CA PRO A 228 -20.49 10.07 -15.07
C PRO A 228 -20.13 10.20 -16.55
N ASP A 229 -18.98 10.81 -16.83
CA ASP A 229 -18.41 11.05 -18.15
C ASP A 229 -17.94 9.78 -18.91
N LYS A 230 -17.97 8.60 -18.28
CA LYS A 230 -17.79 7.31 -19.00
C LYS A 230 -19.05 6.84 -19.73
N ASN A 231 -20.23 7.39 -19.44
CA ASN A 231 -21.50 6.89 -19.98
C ASN A 231 -22.38 8.02 -20.56
N PRO A 232 -21.87 8.87 -21.48
CA PRO A 232 -22.60 10.03 -22.00
C PRO A 232 -23.94 9.71 -22.68
N GLY A 233 -24.10 8.48 -23.20
CA GLY A 233 -25.36 8.01 -23.79
C GLY A 233 -26.49 7.71 -22.80
N CYS A 234 -26.26 7.81 -21.49
CA CYS A 234 -27.32 7.78 -20.48
C CYS A 234 -27.25 8.97 -19.51
N MET A 235 -26.04 9.43 -19.18
CA MET A 235 -25.81 10.62 -18.36
C MET A 235 -25.07 11.69 -19.18
N ASN A 236 -25.82 12.59 -19.83
CA ASN A 236 -25.26 13.80 -20.43
C ASN A 236 -25.09 14.90 -19.35
N GLY A 237 -24.43 16.02 -19.70
CA GLY A 237 -24.17 17.10 -18.74
C GLY A 237 -25.43 17.79 -18.18
N GLU A 238 -26.56 17.70 -18.88
CA GLU A 238 -27.85 18.27 -18.49
C GLU A 238 -28.55 17.38 -17.44
N LYS A 239 -28.79 16.10 -17.76
CA LYS A 239 -29.32 15.10 -16.81
C LYS A 239 -28.45 14.97 -15.57
N TRP A 240 -27.13 15.15 -15.73
CA TRP A 240 -26.17 15.11 -14.63
C TRP A 240 -26.45 16.18 -13.56
N VAL A 241 -26.77 17.41 -13.96
CA VAL A 241 -27.07 18.50 -13.03
C VAL A 241 -28.33 18.21 -12.20
N ASP A 242 -29.41 17.75 -12.84
CA ASP A 242 -30.62 17.27 -12.15
C ASP A 242 -30.27 16.15 -11.14
N ASP A 243 -29.56 15.13 -11.63
CA ASP A 243 -29.19 13.93 -10.89
C ASP A 243 -28.37 14.26 -9.63
N VAL A 244 -27.34 15.13 -9.73
CA VAL A 244 -26.55 15.53 -8.55
C VAL A 244 -27.30 16.45 -7.59
N ARG A 245 -28.15 17.37 -8.08
CA ARG A 245 -28.91 18.26 -7.19
C ARG A 245 -29.89 17.48 -6.32
N ILE A 246 -30.56 16.50 -6.92
CA ILE A 246 -31.50 15.61 -6.23
C ILE A 246 -30.75 14.71 -5.22
N ARG A 247 -29.64 14.09 -5.62
CA ARG A 247 -28.80 13.28 -4.71
C ARG A 247 -28.36 14.09 -3.50
N SER A 248 -27.78 15.26 -3.75
CA SER A 248 -27.16 16.09 -2.71
C SER A 248 -28.19 16.61 -1.72
N ARG A 249 -29.36 17.06 -2.22
CA ARG A 249 -30.46 17.52 -1.38
C ARG A 249 -31.05 16.38 -0.56
N ALA A 250 -31.22 15.19 -1.14
CA ALA A 250 -31.71 14.02 -0.43
C ALA A 250 -30.76 13.54 0.67
N MET A 251 -29.44 13.62 0.44
CA MET A 251 -28.42 13.32 1.46
C MET A 251 -28.45 14.35 2.62
N GLN A 252 -28.45 15.65 2.31
CA GLN A 252 -28.52 16.72 3.32
C GLN A 252 -29.81 16.64 4.16
N ASP A 253 -30.96 16.44 3.51
CA ASP A 253 -32.24 16.25 4.21
C ASP A 253 -32.21 15.01 5.11
N ALA A 254 -31.62 13.90 4.66
CA ALA A 254 -31.47 12.70 5.47
C ALA A 254 -30.57 12.88 6.70
N PHE A 255 -29.48 13.65 6.57
CA PHE A 255 -28.58 13.97 7.70
C PHE A 255 -29.24 14.93 8.70
N ALA A 256 -29.87 16.00 8.22
CA ALA A 256 -30.63 16.92 9.06
C ALA A 256 -31.75 16.20 9.82
N ASP A 257 -32.41 15.23 9.18
CA ASP A 257 -33.49 14.44 9.76
C ASP A 257 -32.96 13.34 10.70
N HIS A 258 -31.76 12.80 10.44
CA HIS A 258 -31.04 11.95 11.40
C HIS A 258 -30.69 12.74 12.66
N ASN A 259 -30.03 13.88 12.52
CA ASN A 259 -29.61 14.79 13.58
C ASN A 259 -30.76 15.11 14.55
N ARG A 260 -31.92 15.55 14.03
CA ARG A 260 -33.13 15.79 14.85
C ARG A 260 -33.64 14.51 15.55
N SER A 261 -33.58 13.35 14.88
CA SER A 261 -34.12 12.09 15.42
C SER A 261 -33.20 11.35 16.40
N ALA A 262 -31.91 11.72 16.46
CA ALA A 262 -30.87 10.97 17.17
C ALA A 262 -30.01 11.82 18.14
N GLY A 263 -30.21 13.14 18.19
CA GLY A 263 -29.38 14.03 19.02
C GLY A 263 -27.94 14.10 18.51
N LYS A 264 -27.79 14.31 17.19
CA LYS A 264 -26.51 14.34 16.48
C LYS A 264 -26.33 15.65 15.72
N GLU A 265 -25.09 15.97 15.40
CA GLU A 265 -24.68 17.18 14.66
C GLU A 265 -23.78 16.81 13.47
N LEU A 266 -24.16 15.76 12.72
CA LEU A 266 -23.41 15.30 11.54
C LEU A 266 -23.69 16.21 10.35
N VAL A 267 -22.62 16.68 9.68
CA VAL A 267 -22.69 17.39 8.39
C VAL A 267 -22.19 16.43 7.30
N PRO A 268 -22.95 16.16 6.22
CA PRO A 268 -22.49 15.27 5.15
C PRO A 268 -21.53 16.00 4.21
N HIS A 269 -20.27 15.57 4.18
CA HIS A 269 -19.26 16.10 3.27
C HIS A 269 -19.43 15.47 1.88
N LEU A 270 -20.16 16.17 1.01
CA LEU A 270 -20.53 15.67 -0.33
C LEU A 270 -19.42 15.95 -1.35
N ILE A 271 -19.01 14.92 -2.10
CA ILE A 271 -17.84 14.94 -2.99
C ILE A 271 -18.25 14.61 -4.44
N GLY A 272 -17.74 15.35 -5.42
CA GLY A 272 -17.98 15.14 -6.85
C GLY A 272 -17.26 16.17 -7.73
N PRO A 273 -17.24 16.04 -9.07
CA PRO A 273 -18.05 15.15 -9.90
C PRO A 273 -17.47 13.75 -10.17
N ALA A 274 -16.34 13.37 -9.58
CA ALA A 274 -15.67 12.09 -9.80
C ALA A 274 -15.37 11.78 -11.29
N THR A 275 -15.10 12.82 -12.09
CA THR A 275 -14.86 12.70 -13.55
C THR A 275 -13.54 12.01 -13.86
N THR A 276 -13.45 11.26 -14.97
CA THR A 276 -12.24 10.49 -15.34
C THR A 276 -10.95 11.31 -15.52
N VAL A 277 -11.09 12.61 -15.81
CA VAL A 277 -10.02 13.60 -15.98
C VAL A 277 -10.58 15.01 -15.74
N TYR A 278 -9.77 15.89 -15.15
CA TYR A 278 -10.12 17.27 -14.78
C TYR A 278 -10.73 18.12 -15.93
N TRP A 279 -10.35 17.87 -17.19
CA TRP A 279 -10.72 18.73 -18.32
C TRP A 279 -12.08 18.42 -18.94
N ARG A 280 -12.83 17.44 -18.42
CA ARG A 280 -14.18 17.10 -18.91
C ARG A 280 -15.23 18.05 -18.34
N THR A 281 -15.06 19.32 -18.67
CA THR A 281 -15.80 20.47 -18.17
C THR A 281 -17.31 20.34 -18.33
N THR A 282 -17.81 19.61 -19.33
CA THR A 282 -19.25 19.34 -19.56
C THR A 282 -19.96 18.63 -18.40
N TYR A 283 -19.22 18.11 -17.41
CA TYR A 283 -19.76 17.56 -16.15
C TYR A 283 -19.36 18.37 -14.91
N ALA A 284 -18.32 19.22 -14.99
CA ALA A 284 -17.81 20.00 -13.87
C ALA A 284 -18.35 21.44 -13.87
N GLU A 285 -18.18 22.16 -14.98
CA GLU A 285 -18.55 23.58 -15.09
C GLU A 285 -20.05 23.86 -14.92
N PRO A 286 -20.99 23.03 -15.44
CA PRO A 286 -22.41 23.22 -15.19
C PRO A 286 -22.77 23.23 -13.70
N MET A 287 -22.05 22.46 -12.87
CA MET A 287 -22.35 22.35 -11.43
C MET A 287 -22.07 23.65 -10.68
N PHE A 288 -21.05 24.42 -11.11
CA PHE A 288 -20.68 25.69 -10.47
C PHE A 288 -21.84 26.71 -10.48
N LYS A 289 -22.73 26.68 -11.48
CA LYS A 289 -23.95 27.50 -11.51
C LYS A 289 -24.97 27.09 -10.43
N TYR A 290 -24.99 25.82 -10.04
CA TYR A 290 -26.03 25.20 -9.21
C TYR A 290 -25.57 24.84 -7.80
N MET A 291 -24.35 25.23 -7.40
CA MET A 291 -23.77 24.88 -6.09
C MET A 291 -24.72 25.17 -4.94
N ASN A 292 -25.33 26.37 -4.92
CA ASN A 292 -26.21 26.79 -3.83
C ASN A 292 -27.69 26.81 -4.28
N ILE A 293 -28.08 25.94 -5.23
CA ILE A 293 -29.43 25.90 -5.81
C ILE A 293 -30.01 24.47 -5.71
N PRO A 294 -30.82 24.15 -4.68
CA PRO A 294 -31.41 22.82 -4.50
C PRO A 294 -32.37 22.46 -5.64
N PHE A 295 -32.79 21.20 -5.70
CA PHE A 295 -33.86 20.76 -6.60
C PHE A 295 -35.19 20.58 -5.84
N PRO A 296 -36.33 21.05 -6.37
CA PRO A 296 -36.48 21.95 -7.53
C PRO A 296 -36.12 23.41 -7.20
N GLU A 297 -35.94 24.25 -8.22
CA GLU A 297 -35.45 25.65 -8.10
C GLU A 297 -36.33 26.59 -7.28
N ASN A 298 -37.58 26.20 -7.02
CA ASN A 298 -38.54 26.94 -6.20
C ASN A 298 -38.62 26.45 -4.74
N VAL A 299 -37.55 25.82 -4.24
CA VAL A 299 -37.33 25.50 -2.83
C VAL A 299 -36.17 26.34 -2.31
N GLU A 300 -36.43 27.23 -1.37
CA GLU A 300 -35.37 27.95 -0.67
C GLU A 300 -34.69 27.05 0.38
N ASP A 301 -33.36 27.04 0.37
CA ASP A 301 -32.53 26.35 1.36
C ASP A 301 -31.17 27.05 1.46
N PRO A 302 -30.99 28.01 2.38
CA PRO A 302 -29.77 28.81 2.45
C PRO A 302 -28.54 28.02 2.93
N ASN A 303 -28.74 26.77 3.39
CA ASN A 303 -27.66 25.87 3.81
C ASN A 303 -27.36 24.78 2.77
N PHE A 304 -28.10 24.72 1.66
CA PHE A 304 -27.84 23.73 0.62
C PHE A 304 -26.52 24.02 -0.09
N THR A 305 -25.64 23.03 -0.12
CA THR A 305 -24.57 22.96 -1.13
C THR A 305 -24.65 21.66 -1.93
N LEU A 306 -24.35 21.76 -3.22
CA LEU A 306 -24.29 20.63 -4.14
C LEU A 306 -23.09 19.72 -3.83
N PHE A 307 -21.93 20.32 -3.56
CA PHE A 307 -20.69 19.64 -3.19
C PHE A 307 -19.88 20.51 -2.23
N HIS A 308 -19.12 19.86 -1.36
CA HIS A 308 -18.18 20.50 -0.45
C HIS A 308 -16.74 20.38 -0.96
N ALA A 309 -16.42 19.24 -1.59
CA ALA A 309 -15.12 18.98 -2.22
C ALA A 309 -15.23 18.60 -3.69
N TYR A 310 -14.35 19.16 -4.52
CA TYR A 310 -14.22 18.87 -5.94
C TYR A 310 -13.37 17.59 -6.15
N SER A 311 -13.95 16.55 -6.78
CA SER A 311 -13.23 15.32 -7.11
C SER A 311 -13.05 15.05 -8.59
N TYR A 312 -11.86 14.56 -8.93
CA TYR A 312 -11.56 14.00 -10.24
C TYR A 312 -10.63 12.79 -10.10
N HIS A 313 -10.76 11.86 -11.04
CA HIS A 313 -9.86 10.73 -11.15
C HIS A 313 -8.66 11.09 -12.03
N LYS A 314 -7.50 10.46 -11.80
CA LYS A 314 -6.38 10.55 -12.72
C LYS A 314 -5.52 9.29 -12.73
N TYR A 315 -5.51 8.63 -13.87
CA TYR A 315 -4.61 7.50 -14.15
C TYR A 315 -3.58 7.90 -15.20
N GLY A 316 -2.39 7.29 -15.14
CA GLY A 316 -1.40 7.39 -16.22
C GLY A 316 -1.74 6.49 -17.41
N SER A 317 -1.13 6.80 -18.56
CA SER A 317 -1.37 6.12 -19.84
C SER A 317 -0.08 5.92 -20.65
N PHE A 318 -0.06 4.89 -21.49
CA PHE A 318 1.00 4.63 -22.46
C PHE A 318 0.58 5.05 -23.86
N THR A 319 1.56 5.47 -24.67
CA THR A 319 1.34 5.55 -26.11
C THR A 319 1.11 4.15 -26.68
N PRO A 320 0.15 3.93 -27.59
CA PRO A 320 0.09 2.69 -28.39
C PRO A 320 1.21 2.59 -29.45
N ARG A 321 2.21 3.49 -29.41
CA ARG A 321 3.35 3.53 -30.32
C ARG A 321 4.49 2.64 -29.77
N PRO A 322 5.18 1.84 -30.60
CA PRO A 322 6.21 0.94 -30.12
C PRO A 322 7.43 1.70 -29.58
N CYS A 323 7.83 1.40 -28.34
CA CYS A 323 8.93 2.09 -27.64
C CYS A 323 10.28 1.99 -28.38
N SER A 324 10.49 0.98 -29.22
CA SER A 324 11.64 0.84 -30.11
C SER A 324 11.84 2.00 -31.09
N LYS A 325 10.81 2.83 -31.31
CA LYS A 325 10.87 4.03 -32.16
C LYS A 325 10.93 5.36 -31.37
N TYR A 326 10.87 5.32 -30.03
CA TYR A 326 10.76 6.52 -29.17
C TYR A 326 11.68 6.53 -27.93
N GLY A 327 12.36 5.43 -27.61
CA GLY A 327 13.30 5.35 -26.49
C GLY A 327 12.67 5.77 -25.15
N ASN A 328 13.33 6.69 -24.44
CA ASN A 328 12.86 7.22 -23.15
C ASN A 328 11.46 7.86 -23.21
N GLY A 329 10.98 8.28 -24.39
CA GLY A 329 9.69 8.95 -24.58
C GLY A 329 8.44 8.06 -24.47
N CYS A 330 8.57 6.75 -24.20
CA CYS A 330 7.41 5.84 -24.25
C CYS A 330 6.41 5.97 -23.08
N ARG A 331 6.79 6.65 -21.98
CA ARG A 331 5.82 7.07 -20.95
C ARG A 331 5.17 8.37 -21.40
N ASN A 332 3.90 8.30 -21.80
CA ASN A 332 3.10 9.49 -22.11
C ASN A 332 2.84 10.30 -20.84
N GLU A 333 2.71 9.62 -19.70
CA GLU A 333 2.42 10.25 -18.43
C GLU A 333 3.61 10.18 -17.47
N ARG A 334 3.98 11.39 -17.05
CA ARG A 334 5.01 11.74 -16.07
C ARG A 334 4.31 12.15 -14.78
N GLY A 335 4.94 11.97 -13.62
CA GLY A 335 4.37 12.45 -12.35
C GLY A 335 3.97 13.94 -12.38
N SER A 336 4.71 14.77 -13.12
CA SER A 336 4.44 16.21 -13.29
C SER A 336 3.08 16.54 -13.93
N LEU A 337 2.47 15.63 -14.71
CA LEU A 337 1.13 15.86 -15.29
C LEU A 337 0.01 15.79 -14.24
N MET A 338 0.26 15.19 -13.08
CA MET A 338 -0.66 15.24 -11.94
C MET A 338 -0.76 16.68 -11.41
N ARG A 339 0.38 17.34 -11.21
CA ARG A 339 0.46 18.77 -10.82
C ARG A 339 -0.17 19.70 -11.84
N VAL A 340 0.02 19.45 -13.14
CA VAL A 340 -0.67 20.22 -14.20
C VAL A 340 -2.20 20.02 -14.14
N SER A 341 -2.67 18.80 -13.88
CA SER A 341 -4.09 18.49 -13.74
C SER A 341 -4.70 19.18 -12.50
N TYR A 342 -4.00 19.09 -11.37
CA TYR A 342 -4.37 19.72 -10.10
C TYR A 342 -4.43 21.25 -10.21
N ASN A 343 -3.36 21.87 -10.74
CA ASN A 343 -3.30 23.32 -10.90
C ASN A 343 -4.45 23.85 -11.77
N LYS A 344 -4.84 23.12 -12.83
CA LYS A 344 -5.96 23.50 -13.70
C LYS A 344 -7.33 23.31 -13.03
N ALA A 345 -7.51 22.28 -12.20
CA ALA A 345 -8.72 22.17 -11.37
C ALA A 345 -8.85 23.37 -10.43
N LYS A 346 -7.76 23.74 -9.73
CA LYS A 346 -7.69 24.93 -8.86
C LYS A 346 -7.95 26.24 -9.62
N GLU A 347 -7.42 26.36 -10.84
CA GLU A 347 -7.67 27.51 -11.73
C GLU A 347 -9.16 27.61 -12.15
N SER A 348 -9.79 26.51 -12.55
CA SER A 348 -11.23 26.47 -12.89
C SER A 348 -12.11 26.80 -11.68
N LEU A 349 -11.81 26.24 -10.51
CA LEU A 349 -12.50 26.54 -9.25
C LEU A 349 -12.38 28.02 -8.87
N SER A 350 -11.18 28.58 -8.94
CA SER A 350 -10.92 30.01 -8.68
C SER A 350 -11.70 30.93 -9.64
N LYS A 351 -11.72 30.62 -10.94
CA LYS A 351 -12.52 31.35 -11.95
C LYS A 351 -14.03 31.26 -11.71
N ALA A 352 -14.49 30.17 -11.12
CA ALA A 352 -15.90 29.95 -10.78
C ALA A 352 -16.32 30.58 -9.43
N GLY A 353 -15.39 31.16 -8.66
CA GLY A 353 -15.65 31.73 -7.33
C GLY A 353 -15.52 30.74 -6.18
N TYR A 354 -15.05 29.51 -6.43
CA TYR A 354 -14.89 28.42 -5.47
C TYR A 354 -13.42 28.08 -5.22
N GLY A 355 -12.52 29.07 -5.24
CA GLY A 355 -11.06 28.87 -5.20
C GLY A 355 -10.52 28.21 -3.93
N ASP A 356 -11.27 28.29 -2.84
CA ASP A 356 -10.97 27.70 -1.53
C ASP A 356 -11.67 26.34 -1.32
N MET A 357 -12.32 25.79 -2.35
CA MET A 357 -12.97 24.47 -2.31
C MET A 357 -11.94 23.34 -2.33
N ASP A 358 -12.13 22.37 -1.44
CA ASP A 358 -11.27 21.18 -1.32
C ASP A 358 -11.12 20.42 -2.64
N ILE A 359 -9.92 19.90 -2.92
CA ILE A 359 -9.60 19.14 -4.13
C ILE A 359 -9.17 17.72 -3.75
N MET A 360 -9.94 16.72 -4.20
CA MET A 360 -9.72 15.32 -3.89
C MET A 360 -9.44 14.47 -5.14
N LEU A 361 -8.34 13.71 -5.14
CA LEU A 361 -8.07 12.70 -6.15
C LEU A 361 -8.62 11.36 -5.68
N THR A 362 -9.93 11.18 -5.84
CA THR A 362 -10.71 10.04 -5.30
C THR A 362 -10.49 8.72 -6.05
N GLU A 363 -9.87 8.75 -7.23
CA GLU A 363 -9.08 7.63 -7.76
C GLU A 363 -7.83 8.13 -8.49
N PHE A 364 -6.65 7.69 -8.06
CA PHE A 364 -5.46 7.74 -8.90
C PHE A 364 -4.63 6.45 -8.82
N ASN A 365 -3.83 6.22 -9.86
CA ASN A 365 -2.80 5.18 -9.92
C ASN A 365 -1.85 5.51 -11.08
N CYS A 366 -0.66 4.91 -11.09
CA CYS A 366 0.24 4.98 -12.22
C CYS A 366 -0.43 4.49 -13.53
N PHE A 367 -1.21 3.40 -13.52
CA PHE A 367 -1.93 2.90 -14.73
C PHE A 367 -3.35 2.40 -14.45
N THR A 368 -4.20 2.37 -15.48
CA THR A 368 -5.52 1.73 -15.43
C THR A 368 -5.43 0.20 -15.61
N ALA A 369 -6.44 -0.54 -15.14
CA ALA A 369 -6.62 -1.96 -15.45
C ALA A 369 -6.70 -2.27 -16.96
N ALA A 370 -7.28 -1.36 -17.77
CA ALA A 370 -7.35 -1.54 -19.23
C ALA A 370 -5.96 -1.53 -19.90
N THR A 371 -4.96 -0.93 -19.25
CA THR A 371 -3.58 -0.87 -19.73
C THR A 371 -2.89 -2.22 -19.62
N SER A 372 -3.10 -2.95 -18.53
CA SER A 372 -2.60 -4.34 -18.35
C SER A 372 -3.34 -5.35 -19.22
N ASP A 373 -4.62 -5.10 -19.52
CA ASP A 373 -5.46 -6.00 -20.31
C ASP A 373 -5.21 -5.91 -21.83
N ASN A 374 -4.39 -4.95 -22.30
CA ASN A 374 -4.04 -4.82 -23.70
C ASN A 374 -2.98 -5.86 -24.13
N ALA A 375 -3.45 -7.00 -24.65
CA ALA A 375 -2.63 -8.08 -25.18
C ALA A 375 -1.70 -7.69 -26.36
N SER A 376 -1.91 -6.53 -27.00
CA SER A 376 -0.99 -6.04 -28.04
C SER A 376 0.21 -5.25 -27.48
N HIS A 377 0.20 -4.89 -26.20
CA HIS A 377 1.24 -4.02 -25.64
C HIS A 377 2.49 -4.82 -25.22
N PRO A 378 3.63 -4.70 -25.92
CA PRO A 378 4.78 -5.61 -25.77
C PRO A 378 5.42 -5.60 -24.38
N PHE A 379 5.21 -4.54 -23.60
CA PHE A 379 5.72 -4.44 -22.24
C PHE A 379 4.78 -5.00 -21.17
N PHE A 380 3.47 -5.13 -21.41
CA PHE A 380 2.47 -5.42 -20.36
C PHE A 380 1.52 -6.59 -20.64
N ALA A 381 1.42 -7.06 -21.89
CA ALA A 381 0.63 -8.24 -22.22
C ALA A 381 1.01 -9.43 -21.31
N GLY A 382 0.08 -9.83 -20.44
CA GLY A 382 0.25 -10.93 -19.49
C GLY A 382 1.08 -10.64 -18.24
N LYS A 383 1.53 -9.40 -17.95
CA LYS A 383 2.48 -9.10 -16.86
C LYS A 383 1.85 -8.40 -15.65
N HIS A 384 2.42 -8.64 -14.45
CA HIS A 384 2.03 -7.97 -13.21
C HIS A 384 2.51 -6.50 -13.17
N VAL A 385 1.75 -5.59 -13.80
CA VAL A 385 2.17 -4.19 -13.99
C VAL A 385 2.47 -3.44 -12.69
N ALA A 386 1.78 -3.78 -11.59
CA ALA A 386 1.97 -3.14 -10.28
C ALA A 386 3.26 -3.57 -9.55
N ASP A 387 3.93 -4.63 -10.00
CA ASP A 387 5.19 -5.12 -9.39
C ASP A 387 6.44 -4.78 -10.22
N LEU A 388 6.28 -3.96 -11.26
CA LEU A 388 7.39 -3.42 -12.04
C LEU A 388 7.99 -2.18 -11.35
N PRO A 389 9.33 -2.08 -11.20
CA PRO A 389 10.02 -0.90 -10.65
C PRO A 389 9.56 0.43 -11.27
N SER A 390 9.38 0.45 -12.60
CA SER A 390 8.89 1.59 -13.36
C SER A 390 7.55 2.13 -12.88
N THR A 391 6.65 1.25 -12.43
CA THR A 391 5.30 1.60 -11.98
C THR A 391 5.33 2.13 -10.54
N GLY A 392 6.20 1.57 -9.69
CA GLY A 392 6.46 2.11 -8.35
C GLY A 392 7.05 3.52 -8.41
N ALA A 393 8.10 3.73 -9.20
CA ALA A 393 8.69 5.05 -9.40
C ALA A 393 7.71 6.07 -10.01
N CYS A 394 6.86 5.63 -10.95
CA CYS A 394 5.79 6.45 -11.51
C CYS A 394 4.77 6.88 -10.44
N LEU A 395 4.29 5.97 -9.58
CA LEU A 395 3.41 6.33 -8.46
C LEU A 395 4.11 7.32 -7.51
N ALA A 396 5.37 7.06 -7.16
CA ALA A 396 6.13 7.94 -6.29
C ALA A 396 6.27 9.37 -6.86
N ALA A 397 6.50 9.49 -8.17
CA ALA A 397 6.58 10.78 -8.85
C ALA A 397 5.20 11.48 -8.92
N GLN A 398 4.13 10.74 -9.22
CA GLN A 398 2.75 11.25 -9.18
C GLN A 398 2.42 11.87 -7.82
N ILE A 399 2.70 11.15 -6.73
CA ILE A 399 2.51 11.62 -5.36
C ILE A 399 3.42 12.82 -5.06
N SER A 400 4.72 12.72 -5.37
CA SER A 400 5.70 13.79 -5.12
C SER A 400 5.30 15.12 -5.74
N HIS A 401 4.89 15.13 -7.02
CA HIS A 401 4.49 16.37 -7.68
C HIS A 401 3.16 16.94 -7.17
N LEU A 402 2.26 16.11 -6.62
CA LEU A 402 1.03 16.57 -5.97
C LEU A 402 1.32 17.21 -4.60
N ILE A 403 2.11 16.55 -3.75
CA ILE A 403 2.52 17.09 -2.44
C ILE A 403 3.26 18.43 -2.60
N LYS A 404 4.16 18.54 -3.59
CA LYS A 404 4.92 19.78 -3.88
C LYS A 404 4.08 20.89 -4.55
N SER A 405 2.76 20.72 -4.70
CA SER A 405 1.88 21.76 -5.23
C SER A 405 1.44 22.71 -4.12
N PRO A 406 1.54 24.05 -4.28
CA PRO A 406 1.18 25.00 -3.23
C PRO A 406 -0.28 24.85 -2.75
N GLY A 407 -0.44 24.48 -1.48
CA GLY A 407 -1.71 24.08 -0.87
C GLY A 407 -2.38 22.95 -1.66
N GLY A 408 -1.67 21.84 -1.85
CA GLY A 408 -2.02 20.69 -2.71
C GLY A 408 -3.33 19.97 -2.35
N PRO A 409 -3.64 18.84 -3.01
CA PRO A 409 -4.93 18.17 -2.82
C PRO A 409 -5.10 17.65 -1.38
N ASN A 410 -6.24 17.99 -0.77
CA ASN A 410 -6.61 17.61 0.59
C ASN A 410 -6.64 16.09 0.76
N SER A 411 -7.03 15.37 -0.29
CA SER A 411 -7.24 13.93 -0.27
C SER A 411 -6.61 13.22 -1.47
N LEU A 412 -5.82 12.17 -1.21
CA LEU A 412 -5.23 11.29 -2.22
C LEU A 412 -5.71 9.85 -2.03
N ASN A 413 -6.41 9.28 -3.02
CA ASN A 413 -6.93 7.92 -2.95
C ASN A 413 -6.35 6.98 -4.03
N ILE A 414 -5.58 5.97 -3.62
CA ILE A 414 -5.03 5.00 -4.58
C ILE A 414 -6.08 3.95 -4.94
N HIS A 415 -6.49 3.94 -6.22
CA HIS A 415 -7.27 2.84 -6.78
C HIS A 415 -6.31 1.74 -7.25
N ARG A 416 -6.20 0.60 -6.57
CA ARG A 416 -7.08 0.02 -5.55
C ARG A 416 -6.35 -0.98 -4.66
N LEU A 417 -6.94 -1.38 -3.54
CA LEU A 417 -6.33 -2.30 -2.58
C LEU A 417 -5.85 -3.60 -3.24
N THR A 418 -6.70 -4.32 -3.97
CA THR A 418 -6.41 -5.70 -4.40
C THR A 418 -6.16 -5.83 -5.90
N GLN A 419 -5.16 -6.62 -6.29
CA GLN A 419 -5.13 -7.19 -7.63
C GLN A 419 -6.35 -8.11 -7.83
N SER A 420 -6.76 -8.29 -9.09
CA SER A 420 -7.78 -9.28 -9.46
C SER A 420 -7.59 -9.67 -10.92
N ALA A 421 -7.69 -10.95 -11.26
CA ALA A 421 -7.81 -11.37 -12.65
C ALA A 421 -9.09 -10.78 -13.27
N ASN A 422 -8.98 -10.13 -14.43
CA ASN A 422 -10.16 -9.66 -15.15
C ASN A 422 -10.83 -10.81 -15.92
N ASN A 423 -11.78 -11.51 -15.28
CA ASN A 423 -12.48 -12.68 -15.83
C ASN A 423 -13.20 -12.43 -17.18
N ASN A 424 -13.44 -11.17 -17.55
CA ASN A 424 -14.10 -10.79 -18.80
C ASN A 424 -13.15 -10.69 -20.00
N PHE A 425 -11.83 -10.79 -19.79
CA PHE A 425 -10.81 -10.61 -20.82
C PHE A 425 -10.00 -11.91 -21.05
N PRO A 426 -9.65 -12.26 -22.31
CA PRO A 426 -8.94 -13.51 -22.60
C PRO A 426 -7.61 -13.68 -21.86
N SER A 427 -6.90 -12.58 -21.62
CA SER A 427 -5.63 -12.52 -20.89
C SER A 427 -5.77 -12.82 -19.39
N ARG A 428 -6.96 -12.66 -18.80
CA ARG A 428 -7.23 -12.76 -17.34
C ARG A 428 -6.22 -11.99 -16.47
N THR A 429 -5.65 -10.91 -17.01
CA THR A 429 -4.55 -10.16 -16.41
C THR A 429 -4.93 -9.57 -15.06
N THR A 430 -3.96 -9.51 -14.17
CA THR A 430 -4.12 -8.95 -12.82
C THR A 430 -4.04 -7.42 -12.86
N LYS A 431 -5.06 -6.78 -12.30
CA LYS A 431 -5.18 -5.31 -12.26
C LYS A 431 -4.05 -4.63 -11.47
N ASN A 432 -3.97 -3.31 -11.63
CA ASN A 432 -3.13 -2.30 -10.97
C ASN A 432 -3.21 -2.22 -9.42
N GLY A 433 -3.66 -3.27 -8.72
CA GLY A 433 -3.89 -3.24 -7.28
C GLY A 433 -2.60 -3.31 -6.45
N ILE A 434 -2.64 -2.70 -5.26
CA ILE A 434 -1.45 -2.51 -4.41
C ILE A 434 -1.06 -3.78 -3.63
N MET A 435 -2.01 -4.69 -3.40
CA MET A 435 -1.87 -5.98 -2.71
C MET A 435 -2.13 -7.17 -3.65
N TYR A 436 -1.38 -8.25 -3.47
CA TYR A 436 -1.73 -9.55 -4.02
C TYR A 436 -2.91 -10.18 -3.26
N GLY A 437 -3.83 -10.85 -3.96
CA GLY A 437 -4.97 -11.51 -3.33
C GLY A 437 -6.05 -11.98 -4.30
N SER A 438 -7.08 -12.63 -3.75
CA SER A 438 -8.27 -13.06 -4.51
C SER A 438 -9.51 -12.28 -4.08
N VAL A 439 -10.18 -11.63 -5.04
CA VAL A 439 -11.55 -11.11 -4.89
C VAL A 439 -12.59 -12.02 -5.55
N THR A 440 -12.21 -13.25 -5.89
CA THR A 440 -13.03 -14.22 -6.64
C THR A 440 -13.17 -15.57 -5.96
N GLU A 441 -12.28 -15.92 -5.04
CA GLU A 441 -12.35 -17.12 -4.20
C GLU A 441 -12.53 -16.68 -2.74
N ARG A 442 -13.43 -17.36 -1.99
CA ARG A 442 -13.81 -16.98 -0.62
C ARG A 442 -13.22 -17.92 0.44
N PRO A 443 -12.86 -17.42 1.63
CA PRO A 443 -12.81 -15.99 2.02
C PRO A 443 -11.71 -15.25 1.24
N PHE A 444 -11.85 -13.93 1.08
CA PHE A 444 -10.96 -13.13 0.23
C PHE A 444 -9.59 -12.92 0.88
N PHE A 445 -8.58 -13.71 0.50
CA PHE A 445 -7.25 -13.63 1.10
C PHE A 445 -6.41 -12.48 0.53
N LEU A 446 -5.81 -11.67 1.41
CA LEU A 446 -4.68 -10.79 1.07
C LEU A 446 -3.36 -11.50 1.38
N THR A 447 -2.37 -11.29 0.52
CA THR A 447 -1.27 -12.25 0.37
C THR A 447 0.10 -11.59 0.14
N GLY A 448 0.26 -10.34 0.61
CA GLY A 448 1.50 -9.57 0.51
C GLY A 448 1.41 -8.37 -0.43
N THR A 449 2.32 -7.42 -0.28
CA THR A 449 2.36 -6.18 -1.08
C THR A 449 2.95 -6.40 -2.46
N THR A 450 2.53 -5.53 -3.38
CA THR A 450 3.27 -5.23 -4.61
C THR A 450 4.28 -4.12 -4.35
N LYS A 451 5.24 -3.92 -5.24
CA LYS A 451 6.13 -2.73 -5.22
C LYS A 451 5.37 -1.41 -5.19
N LEU A 452 4.22 -1.33 -5.85
CA LEU A 452 3.35 -0.15 -5.82
C LEU A 452 2.75 0.06 -4.41
N GLY A 453 2.40 -1.02 -3.70
CA GLY A 453 2.02 -0.97 -2.28
C GLY A 453 3.17 -0.58 -1.35
N GLU A 454 4.39 -1.05 -1.62
CA GLU A 454 5.58 -0.66 -0.85
C GLU A 454 5.96 0.82 -1.03
N VAL A 455 5.81 1.36 -2.24
CA VAL A 455 5.95 2.81 -2.48
C VAL A 455 4.92 3.59 -1.67
N TYR A 456 3.65 3.18 -1.68
CA TYR A 456 2.61 3.82 -0.87
C TYR A 456 2.95 3.75 0.62
N ARG A 457 3.32 2.57 1.14
CA ARG A 457 3.73 2.38 2.54
C ARG A 457 4.86 3.32 2.92
N LEU A 458 5.95 3.36 2.14
CA LEU A 458 7.15 4.12 2.52
C LEU A 458 6.89 5.63 2.53
N VAL A 459 6.08 6.13 1.61
CA VAL A 459 5.55 7.51 1.71
C VAL A 459 4.74 7.66 3.00
N ARG A 460 3.67 6.86 3.17
CA ARG A 460 2.78 6.92 4.34
C ARG A 460 3.40 6.59 5.69
N ARG A 461 4.61 6.03 5.70
CA ARG A 461 5.35 5.67 6.90
C ARG A 461 5.54 6.88 7.79
N LYS A 462 5.87 8.03 7.18
CA LYS A 462 6.25 9.28 7.85
C LYS A 462 5.60 10.55 7.29
N THR A 463 4.97 10.54 6.10
CA THR A 463 4.10 11.65 5.68
C THR A 463 2.78 11.62 6.46
N GLY A 464 2.68 12.45 7.50
CA GLY A 464 1.45 12.66 8.28
C GLY A 464 0.37 13.40 7.50
N SER A 465 -0.67 13.84 8.22
CA SER A 465 -1.72 14.74 7.71
C SER A 465 -1.28 16.20 7.90
N LEU A 466 -1.41 17.03 6.87
CA LEU A 466 -1.08 18.47 6.89
C LEU A 466 0.35 18.83 7.38
N GLN A 467 1.29 17.88 7.29
CA GLN A 467 2.67 18.02 7.74
C GLN A 467 3.47 18.90 6.77
N GLN A 468 4.36 19.75 7.28
CA GLN A 468 5.23 20.60 6.46
C GLN A 468 6.15 19.79 5.52
N VAL A 469 6.30 20.30 4.29
CA VAL A 469 7.08 19.67 3.22
C VAL A 469 8.23 20.56 2.81
N TRP A 470 9.47 20.13 3.07
CA TRP A 470 10.66 20.81 2.58
C TRP A 470 10.91 20.50 1.10
N ASN A 471 11.16 21.55 0.33
CA ASN A 471 11.50 21.44 -1.09
C ASN A 471 13.01 21.41 -1.33
N PHE A 472 13.38 20.85 -2.47
CA PHE A 472 14.75 20.79 -2.98
C PHE A 472 14.82 21.44 -4.36
N ALA A 473 15.95 22.06 -4.66
CA ALA A 473 16.29 22.60 -5.97
C ALA A 473 17.60 21.95 -6.47
N ALA A 474 17.97 22.19 -7.73
CA ALA A 474 19.28 21.74 -8.23
C ALA A 474 19.96 22.82 -9.08
N GLU A 475 21.29 22.95 -8.94
CA GLU A 475 22.09 24.00 -9.59
C GLU A 475 21.97 24.00 -11.12
N ASN A 476 21.80 22.82 -11.71
CA ASN A 476 21.96 22.58 -13.14
C ASN A 476 20.68 22.13 -13.86
N THR A 477 19.54 22.10 -13.17
CA THR A 477 18.21 21.83 -13.75
C THR A 477 17.12 22.16 -12.73
N ASP A 478 16.03 22.77 -13.18
CA ASP A 478 14.79 22.85 -12.39
C ASP A 478 14.26 21.41 -12.17
N ILE A 479 14.24 20.90 -10.94
CA ILE A 479 13.74 19.55 -10.61
C ILE A 479 12.23 19.50 -10.33
N ASP A 480 11.56 20.65 -10.34
CA ASP A 480 10.10 20.75 -10.24
C ASP A 480 9.44 20.73 -11.62
N ARG A 481 10.12 21.28 -12.63
CA ARG A 481 9.83 21.11 -14.05
C ARG A 481 10.44 19.84 -14.64
N ASN A 482 11.50 19.28 -14.06
CA ASN A 482 12.03 18.00 -14.51
C ASN A 482 10.99 16.90 -14.26
N THR A 483 10.43 16.38 -15.35
CA THR A 483 9.26 15.50 -15.29
C THR A 483 9.60 14.06 -14.91
N TYR A 484 10.85 13.75 -14.58
CA TYR A 484 11.31 12.38 -14.32
C TYR A 484 12.23 12.21 -13.10
N PHE A 485 12.71 13.29 -12.48
CA PHE A 485 13.46 13.22 -11.22
C PHE A 485 13.01 14.32 -10.28
N THR A 486 12.48 13.93 -9.12
CA THR A 486 11.91 14.84 -8.11
C THR A 486 12.31 14.39 -6.70
N MET A 487 12.42 15.38 -5.80
CA MET A 487 12.76 15.21 -4.39
C MET A 487 11.90 16.13 -3.51
N PHE A 488 11.45 15.63 -2.35
CA PHE A 488 10.87 16.40 -1.24
C PHE A 488 11.24 15.74 0.09
N ALA A 489 11.04 16.42 1.21
CA ALA A 489 11.19 15.80 2.53
C ALA A 489 10.06 16.20 3.50
N VAL A 490 9.81 15.33 4.47
CA VAL A 490 9.10 15.65 5.71
C VAL A 490 10.02 15.33 6.89
N ALA A 491 9.61 15.62 8.12
CA ALA A 491 10.40 15.32 9.32
C ALA A 491 9.51 15.12 10.54
N ASP A 492 10.03 14.37 11.50
CA ASP A 492 9.55 14.37 12.89
C ASP A 492 10.60 15.05 13.79
N ASP A 493 10.57 14.78 15.10
CA ASP A 493 11.50 15.35 16.08
C ASP A 493 12.93 14.79 15.95
N TYR A 494 13.11 13.64 15.29
CA TYR A 494 14.35 12.87 15.29
C TYR A 494 15.04 12.80 13.92
N ALA A 495 14.28 12.79 12.82
CA ALA A 495 14.84 12.65 11.48
C ALA A 495 14.07 13.39 10.38
N TYR A 496 14.80 13.73 9.32
CA TYR A 496 14.23 14.03 8.00
C TYR A 496 14.04 12.74 7.21
N TYR A 497 12.92 12.66 6.49
CA TYR A 497 12.57 11.59 5.57
C TYR A 497 12.51 12.17 4.16
N ILE A 498 13.62 12.02 3.42
CA ILE A 498 13.81 12.59 2.09
C ILE A 498 13.36 11.58 1.05
N TYR A 499 12.28 11.89 0.35
CA TYR A 499 11.71 11.08 -0.72
C TYR A 499 12.33 11.47 -2.05
N VAL A 500 13.01 10.53 -2.69
CA VAL A 500 13.71 10.71 -3.96
C VAL A 500 13.14 9.74 -4.99
N THR A 501 12.82 10.24 -6.18
CA THR A 501 12.27 9.41 -7.26
C THR A 501 13.04 9.64 -8.56
N ASN A 502 13.42 8.55 -9.23
CA ASN A 502 13.90 8.54 -10.60
C ASN A 502 12.98 7.68 -11.48
N GLU A 503 12.16 8.32 -12.30
CA GLU A 503 11.34 7.68 -13.32
C GLU A 503 12.13 7.26 -14.57
N GLU A 504 13.32 7.81 -14.82
CA GLU A 504 14.08 7.52 -16.05
C GLU A 504 14.50 6.04 -16.15
N TRP A 505 14.85 5.63 -17.37
CA TRP A 505 15.54 4.36 -17.64
C TRP A 505 17.06 4.45 -17.45
N ASN A 506 17.57 5.66 -17.17
CA ASN A 506 18.98 5.95 -16.91
C ASN A 506 19.27 6.06 -15.41
N ALA A 507 20.47 5.64 -15.00
CA ALA A 507 20.98 5.97 -13.68
C ALA A 507 21.38 7.45 -13.62
N HIS A 508 21.36 8.03 -12.42
CA HIS A 508 21.72 9.42 -12.17
C HIS A 508 22.74 9.50 -11.05
N ARG A 509 23.76 10.37 -11.18
CA ARG A 509 24.60 10.70 -10.03
C ARG A 509 23.93 11.81 -9.25
N VAL A 510 23.75 11.66 -7.95
CA VAL A 510 23.15 12.67 -7.09
C VAL A 510 24.20 13.13 -6.09
N ILE A 511 24.47 14.42 -6.09
CA ILE A 511 25.26 15.12 -5.09
C ILE A 511 24.25 15.97 -4.32
N LEU A 512 23.93 15.58 -3.09
CA LEU A 512 22.87 16.17 -2.28
C LEU A 512 23.48 16.91 -1.08
N ASN A 513 23.36 18.23 -1.05
CA ASN A 513 23.72 19.06 0.10
C ASN A 513 22.52 19.21 1.05
N LEU A 514 22.77 19.02 2.35
CA LEU A 514 21.76 19.04 3.42
C LEU A 514 21.98 20.17 4.44
N ASP A 515 22.92 21.10 4.21
CA ASP A 515 23.25 22.18 5.17
C ASP A 515 22.06 23.10 5.48
N ALA A 516 21.18 23.31 4.50
CA ALA A 516 19.97 24.11 4.64
C ALA A 516 18.80 23.40 5.36
N LEU A 517 19.00 22.18 5.89
CA LEU A 517 18.05 21.51 6.78
C LEU A 517 18.50 21.69 8.25
N PRO A 518 17.74 22.41 9.10
CA PRO A 518 18.09 22.64 10.49
C PRO A 518 18.33 21.35 11.29
N GLY A 519 19.41 21.31 12.08
CA GLY A 519 19.70 20.23 13.02
C GLY A 519 20.30 18.95 12.45
N VAL A 520 20.43 18.79 11.12
CA VAL A 520 21.01 17.56 10.52
C VAL A 520 22.36 17.19 11.15
N ASP A 521 22.47 15.97 11.66
CA ASP A 521 23.68 15.43 12.28
C ASP A 521 24.78 15.26 11.21
N PRO A 522 25.92 15.98 11.31
CA PRO A 522 27.01 15.87 10.34
C PRO A 522 27.70 14.50 10.33
N TRP A 523 27.49 13.66 11.34
CA TRP A 523 28.10 12.33 11.48
C TRP A 523 27.07 11.20 11.61
N GLY A 524 25.78 11.52 11.44
CA GLY A 524 24.68 10.56 11.57
C GLY A 524 24.64 9.53 10.44
N ASN A 525 24.06 8.37 10.71
CA ASN A 525 23.88 7.31 9.71
C ASN A 525 22.67 7.60 8.82
N ILE A 526 22.89 7.78 7.51
CA ILE A 526 21.83 7.86 6.51
C ILE A 526 21.46 6.45 6.07
N ILE A 527 20.17 6.12 6.13
CA ILE A 527 19.59 4.84 5.70
C ILE A 527 18.74 5.06 4.46
N ALA A 528 19.02 4.32 3.38
CA ALA A 528 18.28 4.41 2.12
C ALA A 528 17.37 3.21 1.90
N THR A 529 16.08 3.35 2.19
CA THR A 529 15.07 2.32 2.00
C THR A 529 14.45 2.46 0.60
N SER A 530 14.42 1.39 -0.21
CA SER A 530 14.23 1.50 -1.66
C SER A 530 13.16 0.56 -2.24
N VAL A 531 12.47 1.02 -3.28
CA VAL A 531 11.67 0.18 -4.19
C VAL A 531 12.07 0.51 -5.61
N GLY A 532 12.66 -0.44 -6.35
CA GLY A 532 13.25 -0.10 -7.64
C GLY A 532 14.16 -1.17 -8.25
N MET A 533 14.90 -0.80 -9.29
CA MET A 533 15.93 -1.67 -9.88
C MET A 533 17.17 -1.77 -8.98
N ASN A 534 17.64 -2.99 -8.72
CA ASN A 534 18.96 -3.25 -8.13
C ASN A 534 19.90 -3.77 -9.24
N ARG A 535 20.88 -2.94 -9.63
CA ARG A 535 21.85 -3.29 -10.68
C ARG A 535 22.91 -4.31 -10.24
N GLU A 536 23.15 -4.49 -8.94
CA GLU A 536 24.11 -5.47 -8.43
C GLU A 536 23.53 -6.90 -8.35
N MET A 537 22.26 -7.00 -7.97
CA MET A 537 21.58 -8.29 -7.79
C MET A 537 20.90 -8.79 -9.07
N GLU A 538 20.87 -7.99 -10.15
CA GLU A 538 20.02 -8.20 -11.33
C GLU A 538 18.53 -8.38 -10.98
N SER A 539 18.14 -7.88 -9.80
CA SER A 539 16.81 -8.02 -9.20
C SER A 539 16.26 -6.62 -8.85
N THR A 540 15.32 -6.56 -7.92
CA THR A 540 14.55 -5.34 -7.63
C THR A 540 14.25 -5.25 -6.15
N TYR A 541 14.62 -4.14 -5.52
CA TYR A 541 14.23 -3.87 -4.12
C TYR A 541 12.69 -3.76 -3.99
N HIS A 542 12.17 -4.24 -2.87
CA HIS A 542 10.77 -4.36 -2.46
C HIS A 542 10.56 -3.73 -1.06
N GLY A 543 11.22 -2.61 -0.77
CA GLY A 543 11.02 -1.84 0.46
C GLY A 543 12.01 -2.12 1.60
N GLU A 544 13.09 -2.85 1.32
CA GLU A 544 14.25 -3.04 2.20
C GLU A 544 15.30 -1.93 2.08
N VAL A 545 16.33 -1.97 2.92
CA VAL A 545 17.44 -1.00 2.91
C VAL A 545 18.43 -1.35 1.80
N ALA A 546 18.58 -0.45 0.84
CA ALA A 546 19.48 -0.58 -0.29
C ALA A 546 20.95 -0.35 0.09
N TRP A 547 21.20 0.66 0.93
CA TRP A 547 22.51 1.00 1.47
C TRP A 547 22.35 1.82 2.76
N MET A 548 23.43 1.88 3.55
CA MET A 548 23.60 2.77 4.70
C MET A 548 24.93 3.50 4.53
N GLN A 549 24.98 4.78 4.85
CA GLN A 549 26.18 5.60 4.72
C GLN A 549 26.22 6.65 5.83
N GLN A 550 27.33 6.72 6.57
CA GLN A 550 27.57 7.81 7.51
C GLN A 550 27.73 9.13 6.75
N LEU A 551 27.09 10.20 7.23
CA LEU A 551 27.35 11.55 6.75
C LEU A 551 28.74 12.03 7.22
N GLY A 552 29.24 13.11 6.61
CA GLY A 552 30.46 13.78 7.06
C GLY A 552 30.23 15.28 7.24
N ALA A 553 31.16 15.96 7.94
CA ALA A 553 31.11 17.38 8.32
C ALA A 553 30.47 18.36 7.32
N THR A 554 30.70 18.17 6.02
CA THR A 554 30.16 19.01 4.92
C THR A 554 28.68 18.78 4.58
N LYS A 555 28.01 17.84 5.24
CA LYS A 555 26.61 17.41 4.99
C LYS A 555 26.24 17.15 3.53
N VAL A 556 27.22 16.74 2.71
CA VAL A 556 27.04 16.34 1.31
C VAL A 556 27.05 14.82 1.18
N LEU A 557 25.94 14.27 0.68
CA LEU A 557 25.80 12.88 0.26
C LEU A 557 26.09 12.76 -1.26
N ASN A 558 26.80 11.71 -1.69
CA ASN A 558 27.18 11.52 -3.10
C ASN A 558 26.96 10.05 -3.50
N TYR A 559 25.92 9.79 -4.30
CA TYR A 559 25.49 8.43 -4.63
C TYR A 559 25.01 8.30 -6.09
N VAL A 560 24.83 7.05 -6.55
CA VAL A 560 24.20 6.76 -7.85
C VAL A 560 22.77 6.31 -7.59
N HIS A 561 21.80 7.14 -7.99
CA HIS A 561 20.39 6.79 -7.98
C HIS A 561 20.10 5.84 -9.16
N PRO A 562 19.60 4.61 -8.92
CA PRO A 562 19.27 3.68 -10.00
C PRO A 562 18.09 4.18 -10.86
N PRO A 563 17.94 3.66 -12.10
CA PRO A 563 16.79 3.94 -12.96
C PRO A 563 15.50 3.31 -12.45
N SER A 564 14.36 3.96 -12.68
CA SER A 564 13.04 3.45 -12.35
C SER A 564 12.94 2.96 -10.90
N THR A 565 13.38 3.83 -9.99
CA THR A 565 13.52 3.57 -8.56
C THR A 565 12.92 4.72 -7.76
N PHE A 566 12.30 4.38 -6.64
CA PHE A 566 11.95 5.28 -5.55
C PHE A 566 12.79 4.91 -4.31
N MET A 567 13.19 5.93 -3.56
CA MET A 567 14.07 5.81 -2.41
C MET A 567 13.65 6.80 -1.32
N MET A 568 13.52 6.32 -0.08
CA MET A 568 13.35 7.14 1.11
C MET A 568 14.68 7.14 1.88
N LEU A 569 15.26 8.32 2.07
CA LEU A 569 16.44 8.51 2.92
C LEU A 569 15.97 8.94 4.31
N THR A 570 16.27 8.15 5.33
CA THR A 570 16.20 8.59 6.73
C THR A 570 17.51 9.30 7.06
N VAL A 571 17.44 10.57 7.48
CA VAL A 571 18.60 11.41 7.83
C VAL A 571 18.39 11.96 9.25
N PRO A 572 19.27 11.67 10.22
CA PRO A 572 19.14 12.19 11.58
C PRO A 572 19.14 13.73 11.65
N LYS A 573 18.21 14.27 12.44
CA LYS A 573 17.99 15.70 12.76
C LYS A 573 18.44 16.04 14.20
N VAL A 574 18.97 15.06 14.91
CA VAL A 574 19.55 15.14 16.25
C VAL A 574 20.85 14.34 16.26
N MET A 575 21.79 14.68 17.14
CA MET A 575 23.03 13.92 17.30
C MET A 575 22.73 12.45 17.67
N THR A 576 23.35 11.53 16.94
CA THR A 576 23.10 10.09 17.06
C THR A 576 24.33 9.28 17.50
N GLN A 577 24.06 8.20 18.24
CA GLN A 577 25.00 7.12 18.47
C GLN A 577 24.37 5.80 18.01
N GLN A 578 25.18 4.90 17.44
CA GLN A 578 24.72 3.56 17.05
C GLN A 578 25.05 2.52 18.13
N LEU A 579 24.05 1.74 18.52
CA LEU A 579 24.16 0.50 19.27
C LEU A 579 23.98 -0.68 18.31
N ALA A 580 24.89 -1.66 18.35
CA ALA A 580 24.78 -2.89 17.56
C ALA A 580 24.48 -4.08 18.48
N VAL A 581 23.24 -4.56 18.43
CA VAL A 581 22.72 -5.65 19.28
C VAL A 581 22.75 -6.97 18.51
N THR A 582 23.55 -7.96 18.93
CA THR A 582 23.47 -9.32 18.39
C THR A 582 22.20 -10.03 18.90
N ALA A 583 21.65 -10.98 18.13
CA ALA A 583 20.52 -11.78 18.61
C ALA A 583 20.85 -12.54 19.91
N ALA A 584 19.97 -12.42 20.90
CA ALA A 584 20.04 -13.12 22.18
C ALA A 584 19.44 -14.52 22.09
N GLY A 585 18.50 -14.74 21.16
CA GLY A 585 17.95 -16.05 20.82
C GLY A 585 17.62 -16.15 19.33
N ASP A 586 17.80 -17.32 18.73
CA ASP A 586 17.30 -17.64 17.39
C ASP A 586 16.95 -19.13 17.23
N ALA A 587 16.02 -19.44 16.33
CA ALA A 587 15.60 -20.82 16.07
C ALA A 587 15.03 -21.04 14.66
N THR A 588 15.21 -22.26 14.14
CA THR A 588 14.51 -22.75 12.95
C THR A 588 13.33 -23.64 13.37
N VAL A 589 12.12 -23.23 13.03
CA VAL A 589 10.88 -23.95 13.38
C VAL A 589 10.28 -24.61 12.14
N ARG A 590 10.23 -25.95 12.14
CA ARG A 590 9.80 -26.77 10.98
C ARG A 590 8.40 -27.36 11.15
N SER A 591 7.65 -27.43 10.05
CA SER A 591 6.29 -28.02 10.03
C SER A 591 6.25 -29.53 10.23
N SER A 592 7.41 -30.21 10.18
CA SER A 592 7.57 -31.63 10.56
C SER A 592 7.49 -31.87 12.07
N GLY A 593 7.62 -30.82 12.89
CA GLY A 593 7.64 -30.92 14.36
C GLY A 593 9.03 -31.18 14.96
N GLU A 594 10.07 -31.26 14.13
CA GLU A 594 11.46 -31.29 14.59
C GLU A 594 11.95 -29.86 14.85
N ILE A 595 12.52 -29.63 16.03
CA ILE A 595 13.13 -28.37 16.44
C ILE A 595 14.63 -28.46 16.13
N GLU A 596 15.11 -27.67 15.18
CA GLU A 596 16.55 -27.45 14.96
C GLU A 596 16.98 -26.21 15.76
N GLY A 597 17.06 -26.37 17.07
CA GLY A 597 17.83 -25.47 17.94
C GLY A 597 19.32 -25.84 17.85
N LEU A 598 20.20 -24.86 18.09
CA LEU A 598 21.67 -25.02 18.06
C LEU A 598 22.24 -25.42 16.67
N ALA A 599 21.57 -25.06 15.58
CA ALA A 599 22.11 -25.18 14.22
C ALA A 599 22.95 -23.95 13.86
N ASP A 600 24.03 -24.10 13.09
CA ASP A 600 24.88 -22.98 12.65
C ASP A 600 24.22 -22.04 11.61
N GLN A 601 22.94 -22.31 11.30
CA GLN A 601 22.15 -21.67 10.26
C GLN A 601 20.67 -21.61 10.61
N LEU A 602 20.02 -20.55 10.14
CA LEU A 602 18.58 -20.31 10.21
C LEU A 602 17.94 -20.56 8.85
N VAL A 603 16.88 -21.38 8.81
CA VAL A 603 16.26 -21.83 7.56
C VAL A 603 14.86 -21.26 7.35
N VAL A 604 14.61 -20.67 6.19
CA VAL A 604 13.27 -20.35 5.67
C VAL A 604 13.03 -21.21 4.43
N SER A 605 11.99 -22.05 4.44
CA SER A 605 11.72 -23.06 3.37
C SER A 605 10.31 -22.92 2.80
N THR A 606 10.19 -23.10 1.48
CA THR A 606 8.91 -23.09 0.74
C THR A 606 8.44 -24.49 0.30
N ALA A 607 9.21 -25.54 0.61
CA ALA A 607 8.99 -26.91 0.12
C ALA A 607 8.20 -27.81 1.11
N GLU A 608 8.20 -29.13 0.89
CA GLU A 608 7.40 -30.12 1.63
C GLU A 608 7.66 -30.16 3.15
N GLN A 609 8.81 -29.66 3.59
CA GLN A 609 9.07 -29.27 4.97
C GLN A 609 9.15 -27.74 5.03
N LEU A 610 8.07 -27.09 5.45
CA LEU A 610 8.08 -25.64 5.64
C LEU A 610 8.92 -25.31 6.87
N ALA A 611 9.69 -24.23 6.77
CA ALA A 611 10.52 -23.71 7.85
C ALA A 611 10.36 -22.20 7.94
N VAL A 612 10.29 -21.70 9.17
CA VAL A 612 10.42 -20.27 9.50
C VAL A 612 11.60 -20.09 10.44
N SER A 613 12.24 -18.93 10.38
CA SER A 613 13.28 -18.54 11.33
C SER A 613 12.75 -17.47 12.27
N ILE A 614 13.07 -17.56 13.55
CA ILE A 614 12.74 -16.53 14.55
C ILE A 614 14.01 -15.98 15.20
N LEU A 615 13.96 -14.70 15.56
CA LEU A 615 15.04 -13.91 16.17
C LEU A 615 14.49 -13.14 17.37
N LYS A 616 15.26 -13.10 18.46
CA LYS A 616 15.01 -12.27 19.64
C LYS A 616 16.24 -11.40 19.91
N PHE A 617 16.02 -10.10 20.05
CA PHE A 617 17.04 -9.13 20.46
C PHE A 617 16.72 -8.62 21.87
N GLU A 618 17.75 -8.51 22.71
CA GLU A 618 17.64 -7.97 24.07
C GLU A 618 18.67 -6.85 24.22
N TYR A 619 18.23 -5.69 24.71
CA TYR A 619 19.06 -4.53 24.97
C TYR A 619 18.43 -3.69 26.08
N ASP A 620 19.26 -2.90 26.77
CA ASP A 620 18.78 -2.02 27.83
C ASP A 620 18.00 -0.82 27.25
N GLN A 621 16.73 -0.69 27.64
CA GLN A 621 15.87 0.43 27.23
C GLN A 621 16.31 1.76 27.87
N ASN A 622 17.02 1.75 29.01
CA ASN A 622 17.50 2.97 29.66
C ASN A 622 18.62 3.62 28.82
N THR A 623 19.52 2.81 28.24
CA THR A 623 20.61 3.23 27.33
C THR A 623 20.10 4.01 26.12
N ILE A 624 18.90 3.71 25.61
CA ILE A 624 18.30 4.38 24.44
C ILE A 624 17.08 5.26 24.77
N SER A 625 16.89 5.58 26.05
CA SER A 625 15.68 6.25 26.59
C SER A 625 15.38 7.63 26.02
N GLU A 626 16.35 8.28 25.37
CA GLU A 626 16.18 9.58 24.72
C GLU A 626 15.47 9.53 23.35
N GLY A 627 15.28 8.34 22.80
CA GLY A 627 14.52 8.11 21.57
C GLY A 627 15.34 7.44 20.46
N ILE A 628 14.72 6.44 19.82
CA ILE A 628 15.25 5.75 18.64
C ILE A 628 15.03 6.63 17.41
N VAL A 629 16.10 6.97 16.69
CA VAL A 629 16.06 7.69 15.41
C VAL A 629 15.87 6.71 14.25
N SER A 630 16.60 5.60 14.29
CA SER A 630 16.48 4.49 13.32
C SER A 630 16.81 3.14 13.94
N ALA A 631 16.22 2.07 13.40
CA ALA A 631 16.62 0.70 13.68
C ALA A 631 16.60 -0.17 12.41
N VAL A 632 17.69 -0.91 12.18
CA VAL A 632 17.89 -1.77 11.00
C VAL A 632 18.23 -3.19 11.43
N LEU A 633 17.39 -4.14 11.02
CA LEU A 633 17.64 -5.57 11.13
C LEU A 633 18.62 -5.98 10.03
N LYS A 634 19.83 -6.41 10.42
CA LYS A 634 20.92 -6.89 9.58
C LYS A 634 21.01 -8.41 9.66
N LEU A 635 20.95 -9.06 8.51
CA LEU A 635 20.94 -10.52 8.35
C LEU A 635 22.01 -10.95 7.35
N HIS A 636 22.76 -12.00 7.64
CA HIS A 636 23.68 -12.59 6.68
C HIS A 636 23.04 -13.79 5.98
N LEU A 637 22.83 -13.70 4.67
CA LEU A 637 22.41 -14.80 3.81
C LEU A 637 23.65 -15.60 3.40
N ARG A 638 23.76 -16.86 3.82
CA ARG A 638 24.84 -17.78 3.44
C ARG A 638 24.58 -18.43 2.09
N GLU A 639 23.36 -18.92 1.88
CA GLU A 639 22.96 -19.68 0.69
C GLU A 639 21.47 -19.47 0.35
N ALA A 640 21.10 -19.58 -0.93
CA ALA A 640 19.73 -19.69 -1.39
C ALA A 640 19.66 -20.73 -2.52
N THR A 641 18.64 -21.59 -2.53
CA THR A 641 18.54 -22.70 -3.51
C THR A 641 17.74 -22.34 -4.77
N ASN A 642 17.19 -21.13 -4.86
CA ASN A 642 16.24 -20.74 -5.92
C ASN A 642 16.93 -19.93 -7.01
N GLU A 643 16.84 -20.38 -8.27
CA GLU A 643 17.45 -19.71 -9.43
C GLU A 643 16.77 -18.38 -9.84
N GLU A 644 15.69 -18.01 -9.17
CA GLU A 644 14.87 -16.82 -9.43
C GLU A 644 14.75 -15.97 -8.17
N PRO A 645 14.74 -14.62 -8.24
CA PRO A 645 14.62 -13.75 -7.07
C PRO A 645 13.32 -13.97 -6.27
N GLN A 646 13.39 -13.84 -4.95
CA GLN A 646 12.31 -14.19 -4.02
C GLN A 646 12.03 -13.04 -3.05
N VAL A 647 10.87 -13.04 -2.40
CA VAL A 647 10.54 -12.08 -1.34
C VAL A 647 10.26 -12.84 -0.04
N VAL A 648 11.08 -12.62 0.97
CA VAL A 648 10.81 -13.01 2.36
C VAL A 648 10.08 -11.86 3.05
N THR A 649 9.11 -12.17 3.90
CA THR A 649 8.42 -11.20 4.75
C THR A 649 8.97 -11.34 6.16
N VAL A 650 9.23 -10.21 6.81
CA VAL A 650 9.60 -10.17 8.22
C VAL A 650 8.38 -9.72 9.01
N LEU A 651 8.01 -10.51 10.01
CA LEU A 651 6.93 -10.22 10.95
C LEU A 651 7.52 -9.81 12.30
N GLY A 652 6.98 -8.76 12.92
CA GLY A 652 7.26 -8.39 14.30
C GLY A 652 6.38 -9.18 15.26
N LEU A 653 6.98 -9.89 16.22
CA LEU A 653 6.27 -10.73 17.18
C LEU A 653 5.96 -9.99 18.48
N PRO A 654 4.72 -10.06 19.00
CA PRO A 654 4.32 -9.42 20.25
C PRO A 654 4.64 -10.23 21.53
N ASP A 655 4.66 -11.57 21.46
CA ASP A 655 4.88 -12.45 22.61
C ASP A 655 6.34 -12.90 22.71
N ASP A 656 6.83 -13.12 23.94
CA ASP A 656 8.14 -13.75 24.18
C ASP A 656 8.11 -15.27 23.90
N TRP A 657 9.26 -15.84 23.59
CA TRP A 657 9.44 -17.27 23.32
C TRP A 657 10.79 -17.78 23.86
N HIS A 658 10.89 -19.10 24.06
CA HIS A 658 12.09 -19.74 24.61
C HIS A 658 12.62 -20.81 23.66
N GLU A 659 13.86 -20.61 23.22
CA GLU A 659 14.58 -21.38 22.20
C GLU A 659 14.54 -22.90 22.42
N GLU A 660 14.75 -23.36 23.65
CA GLU A 660 14.73 -24.79 24.02
C GLU A 660 13.36 -25.47 23.82
N SER A 661 12.29 -24.69 23.59
CA SER A 661 10.89 -25.17 23.60
C SER A 661 10.05 -24.76 22.39
N VAL A 662 10.58 -23.87 21.53
CA VAL A 662 9.80 -23.22 20.48
C VAL A 662 9.59 -24.16 19.29
N SER A 663 8.34 -24.26 18.83
CA SER A 663 7.91 -25.31 17.90
C SER A 663 6.71 -24.86 17.06
N TRP A 664 6.42 -25.59 15.98
CA TRP A 664 5.30 -25.25 15.10
C TRP A 664 3.93 -25.35 15.80
N SER A 665 3.82 -26.12 16.87
CA SER A 665 2.56 -26.35 17.60
C SER A 665 2.31 -25.38 18.77
N ASN A 666 3.34 -24.68 19.28
CA ASN A 666 3.17 -23.67 20.34
C ASN A 666 3.41 -22.22 19.87
N LEU A 667 4.00 -21.97 18.69
CA LEU A 667 3.92 -20.66 18.04
C LEU A 667 2.48 -20.38 17.58
N ILE A 668 1.71 -19.64 18.39
CA ILE A 668 0.31 -19.28 18.10
C ILE A 668 0.12 -18.52 16.77
N PHE A 669 1.19 -17.91 16.26
CA PHE A 669 1.26 -17.20 14.99
C PHE A 669 1.30 -18.12 13.76
N LEU A 670 1.42 -19.44 13.94
CA LEU A 670 1.40 -20.44 12.88
C LEU A 670 0.10 -21.25 12.93
N LYS A 671 -0.36 -21.73 11.78
CA LYS A 671 -1.51 -22.64 11.70
C LYS A 671 -1.10 -24.06 12.13
N PRO A 672 -1.94 -24.80 12.89
CA PRO A 672 -1.60 -26.12 13.40
C PRO A 672 -1.10 -27.08 12.32
N ALA A 673 0.02 -27.76 12.59
CA ALA A 673 0.54 -28.82 11.73
C ALA A 673 -0.53 -29.92 11.53
N GLY A 674 -0.87 -30.21 10.27
CA GLY A 674 -1.98 -31.12 9.92
C GLY A 674 -3.25 -30.42 9.44
N ALA A 675 -3.38 -29.09 9.59
CA ALA A 675 -4.11 -28.30 8.60
C ALA A 675 -3.47 -28.58 7.23
N ARG A 676 -4.30 -28.84 6.20
CA ARG A 676 -3.87 -29.42 4.91
C ARG A 676 -3.10 -28.46 4.00
N ILE A 677 -2.01 -27.87 4.50
CA ILE A 677 -0.99 -27.15 3.72
C ILE A 677 -0.31 -28.17 2.80
N THR A 678 -0.94 -28.42 1.67
CA THR A 678 -0.60 -29.50 0.71
C THR A 678 0.04 -28.95 -0.55
N LYS A 679 0.28 -27.63 -0.58
CA LYS A 679 0.75 -26.87 -1.72
C LYS A 679 1.52 -25.64 -1.25
N THR A 680 2.39 -25.17 -2.14
CA THR A 680 3.10 -23.89 -2.03
C THR A 680 2.18 -22.65 -2.02
N ASN A 681 0.88 -22.82 -2.29
CA ASN A 681 -0.10 -21.73 -2.45
C ASN A 681 -1.04 -21.52 -1.24
N GLU A 682 -0.65 -22.03 -0.06
CA GLU A 682 -1.44 -21.95 1.17
C GLU A 682 -0.70 -21.15 2.26
N ASN A 683 -1.22 -19.98 2.65
CA ASN A 683 -0.61 -19.17 3.71
C ASN A 683 -0.78 -19.83 5.09
N PHE A 684 0.34 -20.15 5.73
CA PHE A 684 0.42 -20.88 6.99
C PHE A 684 0.47 -19.98 8.24
N ILE A 685 0.51 -18.66 8.09
CA ILE A 685 0.42 -17.70 9.21
C ILE A 685 -1.00 -17.68 9.78
N ASN A 686 -1.11 -17.75 11.11
CA ASN A 686 -2.34 -17.54 11.85
C ASN A 686 -2.53 -16.06 12.18
N TRP A 687 -3.04 -15.33 11.19
CA TRP A 687 -3.43 -13.92 11.31
C TRP A 687 -4.56 -13.64 12.33
N TRP A 688 -5.15 -14.68 12.96
CA TRP A 688 -6.22 -14.57 13.97
C TRP A 688 -5.77 -14.96 15.39
N SER A 689 -4.45 -15.01 15.61
CA SER A 689 -3.85 -15.07 16.94
C SER A 689 -4.24 -13.83 17.77
N ASN A 690 -4.14 -13.93 19.10
CA ASN A 690 -4.22 -12.79 20.00
C ASN A 690 -3.15 -12.95 21.10
N PRO A 691 -2.15 -12.05 21.20
CA PRO A 691 -1.91 -10.90 20.31
C PRO A 691 -1.56 -11.30 18.86
N GLN A 692 -1.55 -10.33 17.94
CA GLN A 692 -1.36 -10.56 16.49
C GLN A 692 0.08 -10.22 16.04
N PRO A 693 0.68 -11.00 15.12
CA PRO A 693 1.94 -10.64 14.50
C PRO A 693 1.73 -9.47 13.51
N SER A 694 2.65 -8.51 13.53
CA SER A 694 2.63 -7.37 12.60
C SER A 694 3.56 -7.62 11.42
N ILE A 695 3.26 -7.12 10.22
CA ILE A 695 4.25 -7.07 9.14
C ILE A 695 5.16 -5.86 9.40
N VAL A 696 6.47 -6.07 9.46
CA VAL A 696 7.44 -4.97 9.60
C VAL A 696 8.14 -4.63 8.28
N GLY A 697 8.23 -5.59 7.36
CA GLY A 697 8.71 -5.34 6.02
C GLY A 697 8.94 -6.60 5.19
N HIS A 698 9.59 -6.40 4.05
CA HIS A 698 9.98 -7.45 3.10
C HIS A 698 11.46 -7.34 2.77
N ILE A 699 12.07 -8.45 2.35
CA ILE A 699 13.47 -8.54 1.94
C ILE A 699 13.55 -9.34 0.64
N THR A 700 14.20 -8.79 -0.39
CA THR A 700 14.44 -9.50 -1.64
C THR A 700 15.63 -10.44 -1.48
N ILE A 701 15.40 -11.74 -1.62
CA ILE A 701 16.47 -12.73 -1.69
C ILE A 701 16.95 -12.81 -3.15
N PRO A 702 18.24 -12.61 -3.44
CA PRO A 702 18.79 -12.81 -4.79
C PRO A 702 18.77 -14.29 -5.19
N PRO A 703 18.85 -14.60 -6.50
CA PRO A 703 18.86 -15.98 -6.95
C PRO A 703 20.18 -16.69 -6.60
N ALA A 704 20.13 -18.02 -6.52
CA ALA A 704 21.24 -18.91 -6.16
C ALA A 704 22.55 -18.56 -6.88
N SER A 705 22.48 -18.38 -8.21
CA SER A 705 23.59 -17.97 -9.07
C SER A 705 24.27 -16.63 -8.72
N LYS A 706 23.71 -15.82 -7.81
CA LYS A 706 24.30 -14.59 -7.26
C LYS A 706 24.74 -14.72 -5.79
N VAL A 707 24.32 -15.76 -5.07
CA VAL A 707 24.76 -16.04 -3.69
C VAL A 707 26.01 -16.91 -3.76
N LYS A 708 27.18 -16.27 -3.66
CA LYS A 708 28.46 -16.98 -3.70
C LYS A 708 28.68 -17.77 -2.41
N TYR A 709 28.75 -19.09 -2.56
CA TYR A 709 29.15 -20.02 -1.51
C TYR A 709 30.47 -19.58 -0.86
N GLY A 710 30.48 -19.45 0.47
CA GLY A 710 31.66 -19.00 1.23
C GLY A 710 31.91 -17.48 1.27
N THR A 711 31.08 -16.63 0.66
CA THR A 711 31.13 -15.17 0.89
C THR A 711 29.78 -14.52 1.24
N GLY A 712 28.65 -15.22 1.01
CA GLY A 712 27.31 -14.79 1.41
C GLY A 712 26.90 -13.39 0.92
N ARG A 713 25.93 -12.77 1.61
CA ARG A 713 25.55 -11.35 1.47
C ARG A 713 24.81 -10.84 2.71
N PHE A 714 25.13 -9.63 3.17
CA PHE A 714 24.29 -8.93 4.14
C PHE A 714 23.04 -8.31 3.49
N LEU A 715 21.88 -8.60 4.08
CA LEU A 715 20.58 -8.01 3.78
C LEU A 715 20.14 -7.14 4.98
N HIS A 716 19.45 -6.04 4.71
CA HIS A 716 19.15 -5.02 5.72
C HIS A 716 17.68 -4.57 5.61
N LEU A 717 16.95 -4.50 6.72
CA LEU A 717 15.56 -4.02 6.75
C LEU A 717 15.37 -2.96 7.84
N ASP A 718 14.82 -1.80 7.45
CA ASP A 718 14.47 -0.70 8.35
C ASP A 718 13.19 -1.02 9.14
N VAL A 719 13.39 -1.49 10.38
CA VAL A 719 12.38 -1.92 11.35
C VAL A 719 12.09 -0.85 12.42
N THR A 720 12.55 0.39 12.22
CA THR A 720 12.43 1.51 13.18
C THR A 720 11.04 1.61 13.83
N ASP A 721 9.97 1.54 13.04
CA ASP A 721 8.58 1.71 13.50
C ASP A 721 8.08 0.56 14.41
N ALA A 722 8.77 -0.58 14.40
CA ALA A 722 8.49 -1.73 15.24
C ALA A 722 9.29 -1.65 16.55
N VAL A 723 10.57 -1.30 16.47
CA VAL A 723 11.46 -1.14 17.63
C VAL A 723 11.02 0.07 18.48
N GLN A 724 10.56 1.16 17.86
CA GLN A 724 9.88 2.28 18.53
C GLN A 724 8.58 1.89 19.27
N LYS A 725 8.02 0.70 19.01
CA LYS A 725 6.86 0.12 19.71
C LYS A 725 7.25 -1.01 20.68
N GLY A 726 8.55 -1.17 20.97
CA GLY A 726 9.07 -2.24 21.83
C GLY A 726 9.16 -3.62 21.18
N ILE A 727 8.92 -3.76 19.88
CA ILE A 727 9.06 -5.04 19.17
C ILE A 727 10.54 -5.30 18.90
N THR A 728 11.15 -6.18 19.72
CA THR A 728 12.54 -6.64 19.56
C THR A 728 12.64 -8.06 18.97
N GLN A 729 11.52 -8.61 18.51
CA GLN A 729 11.39 -10.01 18.11
C GLN A 729 10.83 -10.11 16.68
N PHE A 730 11.47 -10.94 15.86
CA PHE A 730 11.20 -10.99 14.42
C PHE A 730 11.09 -12.43 13.90
N MET A 731 10.13 -12.69 13.02
CA MET A 731 9.96 -13.97 12.33
C MET A 731 10.11 -13.78 10.82
N LEU A 732 11.06 -14.49 10.23
CA LEU A 732 11.32 -14.54 8.80
C LEU A 732 10.44 -15.64 8.19
N VAL A 733 9.51 -15.26 7.32
CA VAL A 733 8.58 -16.20 6.67
C VAL A 733 8.50 -15.93 5.18
N ARG A 734 8.34 -16.98 4.38
CA ARG A 734 7.85 -16.79 3.01
C ARG A 734 6.32 -16.66 3.08
N VAL A 735 5.81 -15.45 2.82
CA VAL A 735 4.38 -15.27 2.50
C VAL A 735 4.17 -15.71 1.05
N PHE A 736 3.17 -16.54 0.80
CA PHE A 736 2.73 -16.86 -0.56
C PHE A 736 1.89 -15.69 -1.08
N ARG A 737 2.23 -15.19 -2.28
CA ARG A 737 1.49 -14.14 -3.00
C ARG A 737 0.53 -14.78 -4.00
N TYR A 738 -0.76 -14.60 -3.77
CA TYR A 738 -1.81 -15.18 -4.61
C TYR A 738 -1.98 -14.38 -5.90
N ASP A 739 -1.82 -15.07 -7.02
CA ASP A 739 -2.21 -14.62 -8.35
C ASP A 739 -3.39 -15.46 -8.87
N ALA A 740 -4.47 -14.77 -9.24
CA ALA A 740 -5.65 -15.38 -9.85
C ALA A 740 -5.43 -15.79 -11.33
N SER A 741 -4.32 -15.39 -11.96
CA SER A 741 -4.11 -15.63 -13.38
C SER A 741 -3.89 -17.13 -13.68
N ARG A 742 -4.78 -17.70 -14.48
CA ARG A 742 -4.66 -19.07 -15.00
C ARG A 742 -3.74 -19.18 -16.21
N VAL A 743 -2.87 -18.18 -16.41
CA VAL A 743 -1.97 -18.12 -17.56
C VAL A 743 -0.61 -18.70 -17.15
N GLU A 744 -0.07 -19.61 -17.97
CA GLU A 744 1.25 -20.23 -17.78
C GLU A 744 2.34 -19.47 -18.57
N THR A 745 2.29 -18.13 -18.53
CA THR A 745 3.27 -17.26 -19.22
C THR A 745 4.45 -16.90 -18.33
N ALA A 746 5.60 -16.65 -18.96
CA ALA A 746 6.88 -16.21 -18.37
C ALA A 746 6.84 -14.75 -17.86
N SER A 747 5.82 -14.44 -17.07
CA SER A 747 5.43 -13.09 -16.63
C SER A 747 4.82 -13.08 -15.21
N LYS A 748 4.47 -14.26 -14.69
CA LYS A 748 4.50 -14.52 -13.25
C LYS A 748 5.93 -14.32 -12.75
N LEU A 749 6.10 -13.76 -11.56
CA LEU A 749 7.35 -13.96 -10.83
C LEU A 749 7.42 -15.47 -10.50
N PRO A 750 8.43 -16.22 -10.98
CA PRO A 750 8.43 -17.68 -10.85
C PRO A 750 8.34 -18.14 -9.39
N ALA A 751 8.95 -17.34 -8.51
CA ALA A 751 8.88 -17.36 -7.05
C ALA A 751 7.69 -18.10 -6.43
N ASP A 752 6.45 -17.73 -6.75
CA ASP A 752 5.33 -18.18 -5.94
C ASP A 752 4.91 -19.65 -6.09
N ASN A 753 5.44 -20.32 -7.12
CA ASN A 753 5.36 -21.77 -7.29
C ASN A 753 6.70 -22.50 -7.10
N VAL A 754 7.81 -21.78 -6.91
CA VAL A 754 9.16 -22.37 -6.80
C VAL A 754 9.41 -22.89 -5.38
N GLN A 755 9.82 -24.16 -5.30
CA GLN A 755 10.23 -24.82 -4.07
C GLN A 755 11.72 -24.58 -3.80
N GLY A 756 12.06 -24.14 -2.59
CA GLY A 756 13.44 -24.06 -2.13
C GLY A 756 13.60 -23.43 -0.75
N SER A 757 14.86 -23.21 -0.37
CA SER A 757 15.27 -22.76 0.96
C SER A 757 16.22 -21.57 0.89
N TYR A 758 16.21 -20.76 1.95
CA TYR A 758 17.15 -19.68 2.22
C TYR A 758 17.81 -19.94 3.57
N PHE A 759 19.14 -19.85 3.61
CA PHE A 759 19.96 -20.17 4.77
C PHE A 759 20.66 -18.90 5.24
N PHE A 760 20.34 -18.46 6.46
CA PHE A 760 20.97 -17.33 7.12
C PHE A 760 21.94 -17.80 8.20
N THR A 761 22.90 -16.98 8.62
CA THR A 761 23.76 -17.26 9.77
C THR A 761 22.96 -17.19 11.08
N SER A 762 23.12 -18.17 11.98
CA SER A 762 22.62 -18.14 13.37
C SER A 762 23.64 -17.47 14.32
N LYS A 763 23.18 -17.00 15.48
CA LYS A 763 24.02 -16.62 16.65
C LYS A 763 24.98 -17.73 17.10
N ASP A 764 24.66 -19.00 16.84
CA ASP A 764 25.50 -20.14 17.25
C ASP A 764 26.57 -20.50 16.20
N SER A 765 26.58 -19.78 15.07
CA SER A 765 27.63 -19.91 14.06
C SER A 765 28.97 -19.38 14.57
N THR A 766 30.07 -19.96 14.10
CA THR A 766 31.43 -19.50 14.41
C THR A 766 31.81 -18.17 13.74
N GLU A 767 31.04 -17.74 12.73
CA GLU A 767 31.19 -16.47 12.01
C GLU A 767 30.54 -15.30 12.79
N VAL A 768 31.14 -14.88 13.90
CA VAL A 768 30.56 -13.89 14.85
C VAL A 768 30.30 -12.52 14.19
N GLU A 769 31.06 -12.15 13.18
CA GLU A 769 30.82 -10.98 12.33
C GLU A 769 29.49 -11.06 11.56
N ASN A 770 29.07 -12.27 11.18
CA ASN A 770 27.90 -12.57 10.34
C ASN A 770 26.61 -12.85 11.13
N HIS A 771 26.67 -12.96 12.46
CA HIS A 771 25.48 -13.14 13.32
C HIS A 771 24.37 -12.12 13.04
N PRO A 772 23.07 -12.50 13.19
CA PRO A 772 21.94 -11.58 13.09
C PRO A 772 22.09 -10.41 14.07
N LYS A 773 21.92 -9.19 13.59
CA LYS A 773 22.14 -7.95 14.37
C LYS A 773 21.02 -6.95 14.18
N LEU A 774 20.63 -6.27 15.25
CA LEU A 774 19.77 -5.10 15.24
C LEU A 774 20.66 -3.88 15.48
N LEU A 775 20.83 -3.05 14.45
CA LEU A 775 21.54 -1.78 14.55
C LEU A 775 20.52 -0.71 14.95
N ILE A 776 20.75 0.02 16.03
CA ILE A 776 19.85 1.05 16.56
C ILE A 776 20.62 2.36 16.64
N ASP A 777 20.24 3.35 15.84
CA ASP A 777 20.72 4.73 16.01
C ASP A 777 19.74 5.46 16.96
N TYR A 778 20.25 5.96 18.08
CA TYR A 778 19.48 6.64 19.11
C TYR A 778 20.03 8.02 19.40
N LYS A 779 19.18 8.92 19.91
CA LYS A 779 19.54 10.28 20.27
C LYS A 779 20.51 10.30 21.47
N VAL A 780 21.47 11.22 21.44
CA VAL A 780 22.40 11.48 22.55
C VAL A 780 22.18 12.88 23.14
N ASN A 781 22.11 12.99 24.47
CA ASN A 781 22.13 14.28 25.16
C ASN A 781 23.47 15.00 24.92
N GLU A 782 23.41 16.29 24.61
CA GLU A 782 24.59 17.12 24.32
C GLU A 782 25.66 17.05 25.43
N TYR A 783 25.24 16.92 26.69
CA TYR A 783 26.10 16.78 27.88
C TYR A 783 27.02 15.53 27.89
N ASN A 784 26.69 14.49 27.13
CA ASN A 784 27.48 13.25 27.04
C ASN A 784 28.25 13.10 25.72
N SER A 785 28.24 14.13 24.87
CA SER A 785 29.00 14.10 23.62
C SER A 785 30.50 13.99 23.90
N PRO A 786 31.23 12.99 23.37
CA PRO A 786 32.68 13.05 23.38
C PRO A 786 33.12 14.32 22.62
N PRO A 787 34.22 14.98 23.02
CA PRO A 787 34.69 16.16 22.31
C PRO A 787 34.91 15.80 20.83
N PRO A 788 34.60 16.71 19.89
CA PRO A 788 34.81 16.44 18.47
C PRO A 788 36.26 16.03 18.23
N PRO A 789 36.53 15.10 17.28
CA PRO A 789 37.89 14.71 16.96
C PRO A 789 38.68 15.98 16.64
N PRO A 790 39.86 16.18 17.25
CA PRO A 790 40.57 17.45 17.16
C PRO A 790 40.81 17.79 15.70
N GLU A 791 40.55 19.04 15.32
CA GLU A 791 40.79 19.50 13.96
C GLU A 791 42.23 19.12 13.56
N PRO A 792 42.44 18.58 12.34
CA PRO A 792 43.77 18.24 11.88
C PRO A 792 44.63 19.50 11.96
N SER A 793 45.63 19.48 12.85
CA SER A 793 46.40 20.67 13.20
C SER A 793 46.87 21.36 11.92
N PRO A 794 46.69 22.70 11.79
CA PRO A 794 47.09 23.40 10.59
C PRO A 794 48.54 23.04 10.28
N PRO A 795 48.88 22.73 9.02
CA PRO A 795 50.22 22.27 8.67
C PRO A 795 51.23 23.28 9.21
N PRO A 796 52.30 22.83 9.90
CA PRO A 796 53.25 23.75 10.49
C PRO A 796 53.79 24.67 9.38
N PRO A 797 53.91 25.99 9.65
CA PRO A 797 54.36 26.93 8.63
C PRO A 797 55.71 26.47 8.07
N GLU A 798 55.89 26.60 6.76
CA GLU A 798 57.13 26.19 6.08
C GLU A 798 58.31 26.96 6.66
N TYR A 799 59.08 26.30 7.52
CA TYR A 799 60.37 26.79 7.99
C TYR A 799 61.43 26.50 6.94
N ASP A 800 62.24 27.52 6.61
CA ASP A 800 63.35 27.40 5.67
C ASP A 800 64.31 26.25 6.02
N SER A 801 64.90 25.66 4.97
CA SER A 801 65.71 24.45 5.09
C SER A 801 66.95 24.63 5.98
N PRO A 802 67.29 23.66 6.85
CA PRO A 802 68.40 23.77 7.77
C PRO A 802 69.78 23.67 7.08
N PRO A 803 70.82 24.33 7.62
CA PRO A 803 72.20 24.24 7.11
C PRO A 803 72.86 22.86 7.40
N PRO A 804 73.95 22.52 6.68
CA PRO A 804 74.56 21.18 6.72
C PRO A 804 75.30 20.84 8.04
N PRO A 805 75.53 19.54 8.33
CA PRO A 805 75.97 19.06 9.64
C PRO A 805 77.49 19.17 9.90
N VAL A 806 77.86 19.15 11.19
CA VAL A 806 79.24 19.15 11.73
C VAL A 806 79.34 18.01 12.79
N PRO A 807 80.46 17.27 12.92
CA PRO A 807 80.40 15.85 13.32
C PRO A 807 80.54 15.51 14.82
N PHE A 808 80.24 14.24 15.12
CA PHE A 808 80.29 13.56 16.43
C PHE A 808 81.68 13.48 17.09
N PRO A 809 81.68 13.26 18.42
CA PRO A 809 82.50 12.19 19.01
C PRO A 809 81.68 11.16 19.85
N PRO A 810 82.25 9.99 20.23
CA PRO A 810 81.53 8.84 20.80
C PRO A 810 81.93 8.55 22.29
N PRO A 811 81.83 7.32 22.83
CA PRO A 811 80.62 6.74 23.43
C PRO A 811 80.83 6.32 24.91
N SER A 812 79.76 5.89 25.61
CA SER A 812 79.88 5.24 26.93
C SER A 812 78.81 4.17 27.21
N ASN A 813 79.24 2.97 27.61
CA ASN A 813 78.41 1.90 28.16
C ASN A 813 78.00 2.19 29.62
N VAL A 814 77.01 1.47 30.19
CA VAL A 814 77.08 0.77 31.50
C VAL A 814 75.74 0.11 31.91
N VAL A 815 75.74 -1.24 31.91
CA VAL A 815 75.22 -2.18 32.94
C VAL A 815 73.69 -2.27 33.24
N ALA A 816 73.28 -3.38 33.88
CA ALA A 816 71.90 -3.89 33.99
C ALA A 816 71.50 -4.35 35.42
N ALA A 817 70.34 -5.05 35.52
CA ALA A 817 69.66 -5.65 36.69
C ALA A 817 68.48 -4.82 37.29
N GLY A 818 67.40 -5.42 37.84
CA GLY A 818 67.00 -6.83 37.70
C GLY A 818 65.90 -7.36 38.66
N SER A 819 64.97 -8.16 38.09
CA SER A 819 64.40 -9.40 38.65
C SER A 819 63.17 -9.42 39.61
N LYS A 820 62.43 -10.56 39.48
CA LYS A 820 61.54 -11.28 40.43
C LYS A 820 60.04 -10.93 40.60
N SER A 821 59.21 -11.91 40.25
CA SER A 821 57.88 -12.19 40.81
C SER A 821 57.97 -12.92 42.16
N PRO A 822 56.83 -13.12 42.86
CA PRO A 822 56.46 -14.51 43.22
C PRO A 822 54.94 -14.80 43.13
N SER A 823 54.56 -16.09 43.27
CA SER A 823 53.18 -16.61 43.23
C SER A 823 52.87 -17.53 44.47
N PRO A 824 51.85 -18.44 44.52
CA PRO A 824 50.93 -18.53 45.68
C PRO A 824 51.01 -19.84 46.51
N PRO A 825 50.19 -19.98 47.60
CA PRO A 825 49.82 -21.30 48.16
C PRO A 825 48.29 -21.38 48.58
N PRO A 826 47.76 -22.40 49.33
CA PRO A 826 47.15 -23.61 48.70
C PRO A 826 45.94 -24.34 49.40
N GLY A 827 45.26 -25.26 48.67
CA GLY A 827 44.51 -26.43 49.24
C GLY A 827 43.05 -26.22 49.72
N LYS A 828 42.17 -27.22 50.03
CA LYS A 828 42.07 -28.72 50.02
C LYS A 828 40.57 -29.09 50.35
N THR A 829 39.92 -30.27 50.22
CA THR A 829 40.03 -31.60 49.52
C THR A 829 38.67 -32.37 49.58
N SER A 830 38.47 -33.43 48.78
CA SER A 830 37.25 -34.30 48.65
C SER A 830 37.02 -35.32 49.82
N PRO A 831 35.90 -36.11 49.90
CA PRO A 831 35.63 -37.28 49.01
C PRO A 831 34.14 -37.69 48.72
N GLU A 832 33.99 -38.77 47.92
CA GLU A 832 32.78 -39.56 47.53
C GLU A 832 32.49 -40.74 48.54
N PRO A 833 31.64 -41.82 48.35
CA PRO A 833 30.81 -42.28 47.19
C PRO A 833 29.39 -42.90 47.49
N ALA A 834 28.71 -43.43 46.43
CA ALA A 834 28.06 -44.78 46.35
C ALA A 834 26.51 -45.03 46.23
N LYS A 835 26.12 -45.57 45.06
CA LYS A 835 25.33 -46.82 44.76
C LYS A 835 23.82 -47.05 45.10
N ALA A 836 23.03 -47.23 44.01
CA ALA A 836 22.33 -48.48 43.59
C ALA A 836 20.78 -48.71 43.69
N ASN A 837 20.29 -49.44 42.67
CA ASN A 837 19.07 -50.30 42.55
C ASN A 837 17.66 -49.69 42.26
N GLY A 838 16.84 -50.48 41.52
CA GLY A 838 15.42 -50.23 41.16
C GLY A 838 14.42 -51.00 42.05
N PRO A 839 13.18 -51.36 41.61
CA PRO A 839 12.81 -51.84 40.25
C PRO A 839 11.43 -51.35 39.70
N LYS A 840 10.91 -52.02 38.65
CA LYS A 840 9.55 -51.84 38.05
C LYS A 840 8.43 -52.40 38.95
N PRO A 841 7.16 -52.00 38.72
CA PRO A 841 6.23 -52.98 38.13
C PRO A 841 5.22 -52.46 37.07
N LYS A 842 4.65 -53.41 36.33
CA LYS A 842 3.38 -53.41 35.54
C LYS A 842 2.48 -54.52 36.17
N PRO A 843 1.17 -54.75 35.85
CA PRO A 843 0.50 -54.47 34.55
C PRO A 843 -1.04 -54.17 34.55
N SER A 844 -1.63 -54.08 33.34
CA SER A 844 -3.00 -54.51 32.98
C SER A 844 -4.23 -53.64 33.43
N PRO A 845 -5.48 -53.91 32.95
CA PRO A 845 -5.91 -53.86 31.52
C PRO A 845 -7.36 -53.30 31.28
N LYS A 846 -7.72 -52.90 30.03
CA LYS A 846 -8.93 -53.41 29.26
C LYS A 846 -9.41 -52.57 28.04
N THR A 847 -9.93 -53.33 27.06
CA THR A 847 -10.98 -53.05 26.02
C THR A 847 -10.83 -51.98 24.92
N PRO A 848 -11.23 -52.30 23.65
CA PRO A 848 -11.25 -51.38 22.50
C PRO A 848 -12.67 -50.92 22.07
N ALA A 849 -12.75 -49.87 21.25
CA ALA A 849 -13.95 -49.35 20.57
C ALA A 849 -13.57 -48.84 19.14
N PRO A 850 -14.50 -48.48 18.23
CA PRO A 850 -14.48 -49.11 16.90
C PRO A 850 -14.14 -48.23 15.69
N LYS A 851 -13.80 -48.88 14.57
CA LYS A 851 -13.52 -48.24 13.26
C LYS A 851 -14.79 -47.65 12.61
N PRO A 852 -14.76 -46.39 12.11
CA PRO A 852 -15.76 -45.87 11.17
C PRO A 852 -15.65 -46.55 9.79
N LYS A 853 -16.75 -46.58 9.03
CA LYS A 853 -16.82 -47.16 7.67
C LYS A 853 -16.56 -46.11 6.59
N SER A 854 -15.82 -46.47 5.55
CA SER A 854 -15.58 -45.63 4.37
C SER A 854 -16.79 -45.63 3.41
N PRO A 855 -17.29 -44.47 2.96
CA PRO A 855 -18.37 -44.38 1.97
C PRO A 855 -17.82 -44.51 0.53
N LYS A 856 -18.57 -45.19 -0.35
CA LYS A 856 -18.26 -45.30 -1.79
C LYS A 856 -18.61 -43.99 -2.54
N PRO A 857 -17.80 -43.54 -3.52
CA PRO A 857 -18.13 -42.37 -4.33
C PRO A 857 -19.26 -42.66 -5.34
N ARG A 858 -20.25 -41.76 -5.44
CA ARG A 858 -21.25 -41.76 -6.52
C ARG A 858 -20.67 -41.10 -7.77
N ARG A 859 -20.68 -41.80 -8.91
CA ARG A 859 -20.39 -41.20 -10.23
C ARG A 859 -21.50 -40.20 -10.61
N ARG A 860 -21.13 -39.05 -11.19
CA ARG A 860 -22.04 -38.18 -11.96
C ARG A 860 -21.82 -38.40 -13.47
N PRO A 861 -22.86 -38.26 -14.32
CA PRO A 861 -22.70 -38.31 -15.78
C PRO A 861 -22.10 -37.00 -16.33
N PRO A 862 -21.48 -37.02 -17.52
CA PRO A 862 -20.91 -35.83 -18.16
C PRO A 862 -22.00 -34.90 -18.76
N PRO A 863 -21.75 -33.58 -18.82
CA PRO A 863 -22.65 -32.63 -19.48
C PRO A 863 -22.57 -32.74 -21.02
N LYS A 864 -23.69 -32.51 -21.70
CA LYS A 864 -23.74 -32.45 -23.17
C LYS A 864 -23.18 -31.13 -23.70
N SER A 865 -22.46 -31.19 -24.82
CA SER A 865 -22.04 -30.01 -25.58
C SER A 865 -23.24 -29.27 -26.20
N LYS A 866 -23.12 -27.94 -26.33
CA LYS A 866 -23.97 -27.13 -27.22
C LYS A 866 -23.08 -26.51 -28.30
N GLN A 867 -23.54 -26.56 -29.54
CA GLN A 867 -22.91 -25.84 -30.65
C GLN A 867 -23.20 -24.34 -30.54
N THR A 868 -22.24 -23.50 -30.87
CA THR A 868 -22.44 -22.06 -31.12
C THR A 868 -22.49 -21.83 -32.63
N GLN A 869 -23.57 -21.22 -33.10
CA GLN A 869 -23.64 -20.70 -34.47
C GLN A 869 -23.01 -19.30 -34.51
N ASN A 870 -22.22 -19.03 -35.55
CA ASN A 870 -21.67 -17.70 -35.80
C ASN A 870 -22.68 -16.85 -36.57
N LEU A 871 -22.87 -15.61 -36.15
CA LEU A 871 -23.39 -14.53 -36.98
C LEU A 871 -22.40 -13.36 -36.89
N ALA A 872 -21.96 -12.88 -38.03
CA ALA A 872 -21.07 -11.72 -38.15
C ALA A 872 -21.88 -10.48 -38.56
N THR A 873 -21.38 -9.30 -38.21
CA THR A 873 -21.93 -8.00 -38.62
C THR A 873 -20.73 -7.03 -38.67
N PRO A 874 -20.61 -6.15 -39.67
CA PRO A 874 -19.37 -5.42 -39.92
C PRO A 874 -19.15 -4.28 -38.93
N VAL A 875 -17.88 -3.87 -38.79
CA VAL A 875 -17.47 -2.70 -38.00
C VAL A 875 -17.15 -1.57 -38.96
N GLU A 876 -17.92 -0.48 -38.90
CA GLU A 876 -17.56 0.77 -39.57
C GLU A 876 -16.43 1.47 -38.79
N GLN A 877 -15.44 2.00 -39.51
CA GLN A 877 -14.35 2.78 -38.93
C GLN A 877 -14.66 4.26 -39.06
N TYR A 878 -14.69 4.98 -37.94
CA TYR A 878 -14.67 6.44 -37.92
C TYR A 878 -13.26 6.92 -37.57
N GLU A 879 -12.56 7.48 -38.56
CA GLU A 879 -11.36 8.27 -38.30
C GLU A 879 -11.75 9.63 -37.71
N PHE A 880 -11.08 10.04 -36.63
CA PHE A 880 -11.12 11.42 -36.14
C PHE A 880 -9.74 12.05 -36.31
N GLN A 881 -9.69 13.12 -37.11
CA GLN A 881 -8.45 13.88 -37.31
C GLN A 881 -8.15 14.73 -36.07
N TYR A 882 -6.88 14.76 -35.69
CA TYR A 882 -6.34 15.70 -34.71
C TYR A 882 -5.73 16.87 -35.47
N GLU A 883 -6.45 17.99 -35.54
CA GLU A 883 -5.80 19.28 -35.81
C GLU A 883 -5.14 19.77 -34.52
N GLY A 884 -3.89 20.23 -34.63
CA GLY A 884 -3.11 20.70 -33.49
C GLY A 884 -2.88 22.20 -33.54
N MET A 885 -2.68 22.81 -32.38
CA MET A 885 -2.07 24.13 -32.26
C MET A 885 -0.87 24.05 -31.29
N GLN A 886 0.03 25.04 -31.42
CA GLN A 886 1.40 25.02 -30.89
C GLN A 886 1.50 25.42 -29.41
#